data_AF-A0A1V6JAX3-F1
#
_entry.id   AF-A0A1V6JAX3-F1
#
_cell.length_a   1.000
_cell.length_b   1.000
_cell.length_c   1.000
_cell.angle_alpha   90.00
_cell.angle_beta   90.00
_cell.angle_gamma   90.00
#
_symmetry.space_group_name_H-M   'P 1'
#
loop_
_entity.id
_entity.type
_entity.pdbx_description
1 polymer ?
#
loop_
_entity_poly.entity_id
_entity_poly.type
_entity_poly.pdbx_seq_one_letter_code
_entity_poly.pdbx_strand_id
1 'polypeptide(L)'
;MKIRGWLVVWAGLVAGSLAWGQSARSGIGAIPYADAGGTGVTFRTWAPNATSVGVRGSFNSWGTTALVKDTPGGNWNGYWSVDVPKAKAGDQYKFKINSTDKKDPRALRQVNSAGNSIVYDQKAFDWGGAANFNAIWRNDLVIYEMHVGTFNAESWLPSTFDQCIEKIPHLKKLGVSAVQLMPVMEFPGDRSWGYNASDPYAVESSFGGPDGLKRFVKACHENGIAVLMDVVHNHYGPSDLDLWQYDGWSQNGKGGIYFYNDWRADTDWGATRPDYGRAEVRDYIHGQIKMLVEDFKIDGFRWDSVYNIIYAGGSDNAQGIQTLNEVNTWLANNHPDVFRIAEDNAFDRTVNFEAEWDRYHFLTDIRGMMTTGSDSARDMSALAYHLSNGGFNRVIYMDSHDTCGDLNNKHRLAYDIDSSNADSYWAKKRALLGNMIALVSPGIPMIFAGSEMHEWYTFSNDQSLRWGRTNTYAGIVQAYSDLIHLRRNLHGVTAGLKQVGKANVHHVNNADKVVGVVRWDQGGQTDDLVLVINASATARTGYSMPFPSAGTWYCLFNSDQTAYDASFGGVGPAVNGTITASGGTPAANLNLGAYSLQIYSKTPLPQDSAASFDPPNPSGCGSTLRITYSSGDGALSNAASVYAYIGRNNWQNPSNHPMVKSNGNWVLNYEIPELTFEVNLSFTDGGSKWDNNDGLNWSVPVANCGDLPATVNWTPQAPNGCVPVTITYKPNGGPLMNATSIYFHVGHNGWRDVGEQALVKYADNDWRLTYAIPEDTWQLDFVFKDGVGDQGRVWDNNDGKDWHVTVQNCLRLDEPFITITNPAPLTAVSNAVTNIQLRGAAGFLTGRLTWSNQLNSLTGSVAYATNWAISSVPLAEGVNVIRVTGTNSSVNLNNGAWDSPTNSIYTALAPTWTSGANGGQKFKAWEITGDGSGFLAVSNPYCQTGPYAWGLRAQDGKFVQAIRPFSAPLVPGDKLTFFFENGGVDGGLGNSSVGFSFENRFNQRLTQVLFDGGTTNYVIYGSERINTGIPWGNIPRSCIFELLTEQTYQITIGDQQFTGEFAEQSEQLVSRIRFWNWNAGSTDERAVFIGALSITGAPLPVVTYAAEVAVTRTPTALREATSLVVSNGQIIVTVNQANGLHNNIWWADTLLTNRWNWSLLPMEEYQINGQTITFTPAPAVLFRLYSFGKPQGQ
;
A
#
# COMPACT_ATOMS: atom_id res chain seq x y z
N MET A 1 -4.34 -8.80 -81.94
CA MET A 1 -3.46 -8.31 -80.86
C MET A 1 -3.98 -6.93 -80.44
N LYS A 2 -4.37 -6.77 -79.16
CA LYS A 2 -4.95 -5.62 -78.41
C LYS A 2 -5.42 -4.35 -79.18
N ILE A 3 -6.61 -3.83 -78.83
CA ILE A 3 -6.84 -2.46 -78.28
C ILE A 3 -8.35 -2.20 -77.94
N ARG A 4 -8.57 -1.77 -76.67
CA ARG A 4 -9.56 -0.85 -76.04
C ARG A 4 -11.08 -0.85 -76.37
N GLY A 5 -11.89 -1.09 -75.33
CA GLY A 5 -12.72 -0.05 -74.67
C GLY A 5 -14.23 0.07 -74.98
N TRP A 6 -15.03 0.13 -73.90
CA TRP A 6 -16.36 0.79 -73.68
C TRP A 6 -17.65 -0.06 -73.44
N LEU A 7 -18.08 0.01 -72.17
CA LEU A 7 -19.42 0.29 -71.58
C LEU A 7 -20.67 -0.62 -71.73
N VAL A 8 -21.11 -1.13 -70.56
CA VAL A 8 -22.40 -0.94 -69.83
C VAL A 8 -23.73 -1.39 -70.48
N VAL A 9 -24.53 -2.19 -69.73
CA VAL A 9 -25.97 -1.99 -69.39
C VAL A 9 -26.52 -3.10 -68.44
N TRP A 10 -26.96 -2.65 -67.25
CA TRP A 10 -28.13 -3.04 -66.42
C TRP A 10 -28.14 -4.19 -65.38
N ALA A 11 -27.89 -3.75 -64.13
CA ALA A 11 -28.68 -3.84 -62.89
C ALA A 11 -30.04 -4.59 -62.87
N GLY A 12 -30.23 -5.36 -61.79
CA GLY A 12 -31.53 -5.87 -61.35
C GLY A 12 -31.49 -7.02 -60.33
N LEU A 13 -30.68 -6.93 -59.26
CA LEU A 13 -30.80 -7.85 -58.11
C LEU A 13 -31.05 -7.03 -56.85
N VAL A 14 -32.28 -7.16 -56.37
CA VAL A 14 -32.86 -6.56 -55.18
C VAL A 14 -32.00 -6.90 -53.97
N ALA A 15 -31.30 -5.91 -53.42
CA ALA A 15 -30.79 -5.97 -52.05
C ALA A 15 -32.01 -5.88 -51.12
N GLY A 16 -32.59 -7.03 -50.78
CA GLY A 16 -33.56 -7.11 -49.70
C GLY A 16 -32.87 -6.71 -48.40
N SER A 17 -33.19 -5.53 -47.89
CA SER A 17 -32.95 -5.20 -46.49
C SER A 17 -33.68 -6.24 -45.64
N LEU A 18 -32.95 -7.18 -45.07
CA LEU A 18 -33.48 -8.02 -43.99
C LEU A 18 -33.92 -7.05 -42.89
N ALA A 19 -35.24 -6.89 -42.71
CA ALA A 19 -35.76 -6.17 -41.57
C ALA A 19 -35.27 -6.90 -40.32
N TRP A 20 -34.57 -6.19 -39.43
CA TRP A 20 -34.22 -6.73 -38.13
C TRP A 20 -35.52 -7.09 -37.39
N GLY A 21 -35.55 -8.27 -36.76
CA GLY A 21 -36.65 -8.72 -35.90
C GLY A 21 -36.28 -8.53 -34.43
N GLN A 22 -37.29 -8.56 -33.54
CA GLN A 22 -37.05 -8.63 -32.09
C GLN A 22 -36.20 -9.87 -31.76
N SER A 23 -35.33 -9.77 -30.75
CA SER A 23 -34.54 -10.92 -30.30
C SER A 23 -35.42 -11.94 -29.58
N ALA A 24 -35.21 -13.23 -29.88
CA ALA A 24 -35.85 -14.33 -29.18
C ALA A 24 -35.10 -14.74 -27.88
N ARG A 25 -33.90 -14.18 -27.64
CA ARG A 25 -33.07 -14.48 -26.47
C ARG A 25 -33.55 -13.67 -25.27
N SER A 26 -33.38 -14.19 -24.06
CA SER A 26 -33.74 -13.52 -22.80
C SER A 26 -32.65 -12.56 -22.30
N GLY A 27 -32.98 -11.74 -21.30
CA GLY A 27 -32.04 -10.83 -20.61
C GLY A 27 -32.04 -9.40 -21.16
N ILE A 28 -31.51 -8.45 -20.41
CA ILE A 28 -31.50 -7.00 -20.73
C ILE A 28 -30.04 -6.52 -20.75
N GLY A 29 -29.73 -5.58 -21.64
CA GLY A 29 -28.40 -5.02 -21.86
C GLY A 29 -27.72 -5.60 -23.10
N ALA A 30 -26.39 -5.61 -23.14
CA ALA A 30 -25.58 -6.28 -24.16
C ALA A 30 -25.14 -7.68 -23.71
N ILE A 31 -25.76 -8.73 -24.27
CA ILE A 31 -25.54 -10.13 -23.87
C ILE A 31 -24.89 -10.90 -25.03
N PRO A 32 -23.62 -11.31 -24.91
CA PRO A 32 -23.00 -12.22 -25.86
C PRO A 32 -23.72 -13.56 -25.93
N TYR A 33 -23.87 -14.12 -27.14
CA TYR A 33 -24.41 -15.45 -27.37
C TYR A 33 -23.54 -16.24 -28.34
N ALA A 34 -23.50 -17.55 -28.11
CA ALA A 34 -22.94 -18.56 -29.00
C ALA A 34 -23.82 -19.80 -28.90
N ASP A 35 -24.82 -19.91 -29.78
CA ASP A 35 -25.80 -20.99 -29.79
C ASP A 35 -26.05 -21.52 -31.21
N ALA A 36 -27.04 -22.41 -31.37
CA ALA A 36 -27.37 -23.00 -32.66
C ALA A 36 -27.80 -21.96 -33.73
N GLY A 37 -28.19 -20.76 -33.31
CA GLY A 37 -28.52 -19.63 -34.18
C GLY A 37 -27.32 -18.77 -34.57
N GLY A 38 -26.10 -19.11 -34.11
CA GLY A 38 -24.85 -18.43 -34.44
C GLY A 38 -24.19 -17.75 -33.25
N THR A 39 -23.27 -16.83 -33.55
CA THR A 39 -22.54 -16.03 -32.56
C THR A 39 -22.82 -14.55 -32.75
N GLY A 40 -22.94 -13.80 -31.66
CA GLY A 40 -23.16 -12.35 -31.72
C GLY A 40 -23.48 -11.77 -30.35
N VAL A 41 -24.10 -10.58 -30.34
CA VAL A 41 -24.57 -9.92 -29.11
C VAL A 41 -26.03 -9.54 -29.27
N THR A 42 -26.84 -9.89 -28.28
CA THR A 42 -28.20 -9.35 -28.14
C THR A 42 -28.10 -8.03 -27.41
N PHE A 43 -28.60 -6.95 -28.01
CA PHE A 43 -28.77 -5.67 -27.34
C PHE A 43 -30.24 -5.48 -26.99
N ARG A 44 -30.56 -5.21 -25.73
CA ARG A 44 -31.93 -4.93 -25.26
C ARG A 44 -31.96 -3.81 -24.23
N THR A 45 -32.85 -2.82 -24.37
CA THR A 45 -33.00 -1.72 -23.40
C THR A 45 -34.46 -1.35 -23.15
N TRP A 46 -34.74 -0.86 -21.93
CA TRP A 46 -36.06 -0.34 -21.54
C TRP A 46 -36.17 1.15 -21.88
N ALA A 47 -37.04 1.49 -22.82
CA ALA A 47 -37.26 2.86 -23.27
C ALA A 47 -38.70 3.02 -23.80
N PRO A 48 -39.72 2.90 -22.90
CA PRO A 48 -41.11 2.78 -23.30
C PRO A 48 -41.66 4.04 -23.99
N ASN A 49 -41.12 5.23 -23.67
CA ASN A 49 -41.55 6.50 -24.27
C ASN A 49 -40.74 6.90 -25.51
N ALA A 50 -39.70 6.14 -25.87
CA ALA A 50 -38.90 6.42 -27.04
C ALA A 50 -39.68 6.19 -28.34
N THR A 51 -39.45 7.05 -29.33
CA THR A 51 -40.03 6.91 -30.68
C THR A 51 -39.19 6.00 -31.57
N SER A 52 -37.89 5.95 -31.32
CA SER A 52 -36.94 5.08 -32.02
C SER A 52 -35.77 4.72 -31.10
N VAL A 53 -35.26 3.50 -31.24
CA VAL A 53 -34.06 3.03 -30.55
C VAL A 53 -33.18 2.32 -31.57
N GLY A 54 -31.87 2.57 -31.51
CA GLY A 54 -30.85 1.85 -32.25
C GLY A 54 -29.61 1.60 -31.40
N VAL A 55 -28.73 0.75 -31.87
CA VAL A 55 -27.39 0.53 -31.28
C VAL A 55 -26.32 0.94 -32.26
N ARG A 56 -25.29 1.61 -31.74
CA ARG A 56 -24.12 2.07 -32.49
C ARG A 56 -22.88 1.61 -31.75
N GLY A 57 -21.87 1.15 -32.48
CA GLY A 57 -20.64 0.73 -31.86
C GLY A 57 -19.53 0.42 -32.85
N SER A 58 -18.39 0.00 -32.33
CA SER A 58 -17.23 -0.38 -33.13
C SER A 58 -17.55 -1.44 -34.21
N PHE A 59 -18.41 -2.42 -33.91
CA PHE A 59 -18.85 -3.49 -34.82
C PHE A 59 -19.62 -3.03 -36.08
N ASN A 60 -20.13 -1.79 -36.09
CA ASN A 60 -20.78 -1.20 -37.27
C ASN A 60 -20.18 0.16 -37.64
N SER A 61 -18.93 0.42 -37.25
CA SER A 61 -18.22 1.68 -37.50
C SER A 61 -19.02 2.90 -37.01
N TRP A 62 -19.67 2.76 -35.86
CA TRP A 62 -20.59 3.76 -35.27
C TRP A 62 -21.79 4.13 -36.17
N GLY A 63 -22.14 3.28 -37.13
CA GLY A 63 -23.44 3.30 -37.82
C GLY A 63 -24.59 2.95 -36.86
N THR A 64 -25.84 3.10 -37.30
CA THR A 64 -27.01 2.77 -36.45
C THR A 64 -27.69 1.50 -36.94
N THR A 65 -27.70 0.47 -36.09
CA THR A 65 -28.54 -0.70 -36.25
C THR A 65 -29.83 -0.49 -35.46
N ALA A 66 -30.99 -0.48 -36.12
CA ALA A 66 -32.27 -0.26 -35.44
C ALA A 66 -32.63 -1.43 -34.49
N LEU A 67 -33.13 -1.12 -33.30
CA LEU A 67 -33.75 -2.08 -32.41
C LEU A 67 -35.26 -2.16 -32.71
N VAL A 68 -35.85 -3.31 -32.40
CA VAL A 68 -37.26 -3.62 -32.66
C VAL A 68 -38.00 -3.66 -31.34
N LYS A 69 -39.28 -3.25 -31.37
CA LYS A 69 -40.16 -3.35 -30.22
C LYS A 69 -40.41 -4.83 -29.83
N ASP A 70 -40.08 -5.21 -28.61
CA ASP A 70 -40.46 -6.49 -28.03
C ASP A 70 -41.99 -6.56 -27.83
N THR A 71 -42.61 -7.54 -28.48
CA THR A 71 -44.06 -7.78 -28.46
C THR A 71 -44.41 -9.21 -28.07
N PRO A 72 -44.02 -9.69 -26.88
CA PRO A 72 -44.40 -11.02 -26.42
C PRO A 72 -45.93 -11.16 -26.39
N GLY A 73 -46.46 -12.19 -27.07
CA GLY A 73 -47.91 -12.36 -27.23
C GLY A 73 -48.60 -11.29 -28.07
N GLY A 74 -47.86 -10.50 -28.85
CA GLY A 74 -48.37 -9.43 -29.72
C GLY A 74 -48.50 -8.06 -29.05
N ASN A 75 -48.18 -7.92 -27.76
CA ASN A 75 -48.33 -6.67 -27.01
C ASN A 75 -46.99 -6.02 -26.68
N TRP A 76 -46.87 -4.72 -26.95
CA TRP A 76 -45.70 -3.90 -26.59
C TRP A 76 -45.46 -3.91 -25.09
N ASN A 77 -44.26 -4.30 -24.66
CA ASN A 77 -43.90 -4.40 -23.23
C ASN A 77 -42.93 -3.30 -22.74
N GLY A 78 -42.54 -2.35 -23.60
CA GLY A 78 -41.63 -1.26 -23.24
C GLY A 78 -40.15 -1.48 -23.60
N TYR A 79 -39.76 -2.67 -24.04
CA TYR A 79 -38.36 -3.04 -24.31
C TYR A 79 -38.03 -3.10 -25.79
N TRP A 80 -36.90 -2.55 -26.19
CA TRP A 80 -36.39 -2.63 -27.56
C TRP A 80 -35.28 -3.67 -27.63
N SER A 81 -35.22 -4.52 -28.67
CA SER A 81 -34.14 -5.49 -28.83
C SER A 81 -33.69 -5.75 -30.28
N VAL A 82 -32.45 -6.21 -30.44
CA VAL A 82 -31.90 -6.72 -31.70
C VAL A 82 -30.74 -7.68 -31.44
N ASP A 83 -30.59 -8.69 -32.29
CA ASP A 83 -29.40 -9.53 -32.34
C ASP A 83 -28.43 -9.00 -33.39
N VAL A 84 -27.18 -8.74 -33.01
CA VAL A 84 -26.14 -8.24 -33.93
C VAL A 84 -25.03 -9.29 -34.08
N PRO A 85 -25.00 -10.08 -35.17
CA PRO A 85 -24.01 -11.15 -35.35
C PRO A 85 -22.55 -10.68 -35.44
N LYS A 86 -22.32 -9.41 -35.80
CA LYS A 86 -20.97 -8.84 -35.92
C LYS A 86 -20.41 -8.30 -34.60
N ALA A 87 -21.27 -8.09 -33.61
CA ALA A 87 -20.85 -7.60 -32.30
C ALA A 87 -20.26 -8.74 -31.46
N LYS A 88 -19.30 -8.43 -30.61
CA LYS A 88 -18.61 -9.36 -29.71
C LYS A 88 -18.15 -8.67 -28.42
N ALA A 89 -17.73 -9.46 -27.43
CA ALA A 89 -17.10 -8.93 -26.22
C ALA A 89 -15.89 -8.05 -26.57
N GLY A 90 -15.74 -6.94 -25.83
CA GLY A 90 -14.73 -5.89 -26.07
C GLY A 90 -15.20 -4.78 -27.00
N ASP A 91 -16.28 -4.95 -27.76
CA ASP A 91 -16.80 -3.88 -28.61
C ASP A 91 -17.41 -2.74 -27.76
N GLN A 92 -16.99 -1.50 -28.03
CA GLN A 92 -17.63 -0.30 -27.48
C GLN A 92 -18.94 0.01 -28.20
N TYR A 93 -19.95 0.46 -27.45
CA TYR A 93 -21.28 0.80 -27.98
C TYR A 93 -22.02 1.85 -27.13
N LYS A 94 -23.06 2.45 -27.73
CA LYS A 94 -24.10 3.25 -27.09
C LYS A 94 -25.46 2.93 -27.73
N PHE A 95 -26.54 3.13 -26.97
CA PHE A 95 -27.89 3.16 -27.52
C PHE A 95 -28.19 4.55 -28.08
N LYS A 96 -28.63 4.62 -29.33
CA LYS A 96 -29.20 5.82 -29.92
C LYS A 96 -30.70 5.84 -29.66
N ILE A 97 -31.12 6.61 -28.66
CA ILE A 97 -32.51 6.74 -28.26
C ILE A 97 -33.04 8.08 -28.78
N ASN A 98 -34.04 8.01 -29.66
CA ASN A 98 -34.45 9.15 -30.48
C ASN A 98 -33.24 9.73 -31.25
N SER A 99 -32.82 10.94 -30.90
CA SER A 99 -31.65 11.63 -31.49
C SER A 99 -30.41 11.65 -30.60
N THR A 100 -30.45 11.03 -29.41
CA THR A 100 -29.41 11.14 -28.38
C THR A 100 -28.73 9.80 -28.15
N ASP A 101 -27.40 9.79 -28.05
CA ASP A 101 -26.65 8.61 -27.66
C ASP A 101 -26.63 8.51 -26.12
N LYS A 102 -26.95 7.33 -25.60
CA LYS A 102 -27.05 7.00 -24.18
C LYS A 102 -26.25 5.73 -23.89
N LYS A 103 -25.52 5.69 -22.77
CA LYS A 103 -24.94 4.45 -22.23
C LYS A 103 -26.03 3.40 -21.96
N ASP A 104 -25.64 2.13 -21.90
CA ASP A 104 -26.53 1.06 -21.44
C ASP A 104 -26.64 1.10 -19.90
N PRO A 105 -27.84 1.30 -19.32
CA PRO A 105 -28.04 1.24 -17.88
C PRO A 105 -27.56 -0.06 -17.24
N ARG A 106 -27.53 -1.16 -17.99
CA ARG A 106 -27.09 -2.48 -17.53
C ARG A 106 -25.73 -2.91 -18.10
N ALA A 107 -24.93 -1.96 -18.60
CA ALA A 107 -23.55 -2.27 -18.95
C ALA A 107 -22.76 -2.71 -17.72
N LEU A 108 -22.05 -3.83 -17.84
CA LEU A 108 -21.19 -4.36 -16.77
C LEU A 108 -19.78 -3.75 -16.79
N ARG A 109 -19.45 -3.05 -17.88
CA ARG A 109 -18.15 -2.43 -18.11
C ARG A 109 -18.33 -1.16 -18.92
N GLN A 110 -17.71 -0.08 -18.46
CA GLN A 110 -17.58 1.17 -19.19
C GLN A 110 -16.11 1.39 -19.58
N VAL A 111 -15.88 2.31 -20.53
CA VAL A 111 -14.53 2.89 -20.74
C VAL A 111 -14.12 3.74 -19.54
N ASN A 112 -15.07 4.52 -19.03
CA ASN A 112 -15.09 5.34 -17.81
C ASN A 112 -16.51 5.92 -17.65
N SER A 113 -16.77 6.67 -16.59
CA SER A 113 -18.05 7.34 -16.34
C SER A 113 -18.59 8.19 -17.49
N ALA A 114 -17.75 8.90 -18.25
CA ALA A 114 -18.17 9.73 -19.39
C ALA A 114 -18.22 8.97 -20.73
N GLY A 115 -17.79 7.71 -20.74
CA GLY A 115 -17.36 6.98 -21.92
C GLY A 115 -18.45 6.18 -22.61
N ASN A 116 -18.00 5.16 -23.34
CA ASN A 116 -18.86 4.20 -24.01
C ASN A 116 -19.04 2.95 -23.16
N SER A 117 -20.19 2.31 -23.28
CA SER A 117 -20.40 0.97 -22.75
C SER A 117 -19.60 -0.05 -23.52
N ILE A 118 -19.13 -1.10 -22.85
CA ILE A 118 -18.33 -2.17 -23.45
C ILE A 118 -19.12 -3.47 -23.33
N VAL A 119 -19.25 -4.19 -24.44
CA VAL A 119 -19.82 -5.55 -24.39
C VAL A 119 -18.90 -6.43 -23.54
N TYR A 120 -19.43 -7.01 -22.47
CA TYR A 120 -18.67 -7.86 -21.55
C TYR A 120 -19.26 -9.27 -21.53
N ASP A 121 -18.40 -10.28 -21.63
CA ASP A 121 -18.79 -11.68 -21.49
C ASP A 121 -18.55 -12.15 -20.05
N GLN A 122 -19.62 -12.15 -19.26
CA GLN A 122 -19.56 -12.50 -17.85
C GLN A 122 -19.16 -13.96 -17.60
N LYS A 123 -19.39 -14.85 -18.56
CA LYS A 123 -19.10 -16.29 -18.46
C LYS A 123 -17.65 -16.64 -18.79
N ALA A 124 -16.87 -15.69 -19.29
CA ALA A 124 -15.48 -15.92 -19.67
C ALA A 124 -14.53 -16.04 -18.45
N PHE A 125 -14.96 -15.59 -17.27
CA PHE A 125 -14.14 -15.66 -16.05
C PHE A 125 -14.19 -17.04 -15.40
N ASP A 126 -13.03 -17.65 -15.15
CA ASP A 126 -12.91 -18.93 -14.47
C ASP A 126 -12.76 -18.76 -12.94
N TRP A 127 -13.79 -19.16 -12.20
CA TRP A 127 -13.80 -19.13 -10.74
C TRP A 127 -13.00 -20.27 -10.09
N GLY A 128 -12.71 -21.36 -10.82
CA GLY A 128 -12.10 -22.56 -10.24
C GLY A 128 -12.84 -23.07 -9.00
N GLY A 129 -12.09 -23.54 -8.00
CA GLY A 129 -12.64 -24.04 -6.73
C GLY A 129 -13.29 -22.97 -5.85
N ALA A 130 -12.96 -21.69 -6.05
CA ALA A 130 -13.51 -20.58 -5.28
C ALA A 130 -15.01 -20.34 -5.54
N ALA A 131 -15.57 -20.94 -6.61
CA ALA A 131 -17.00 -20.86 -6.91
C ALA A 131 -17.91 -21.37 -5.77
N ASN A 132 -17.39 -22.22 -4.87
CA ASN A 132 -18.12 -22.85 -3.77
C ASN A 132 -17.54 -22.42 -2.41
N PHE A 133 -17.54 -21.11 -2.15
CA PHE A 133 -17.15 -20.57 -0.85
C PHE A 133 -18.18 -20.93 0.23
N ASN A 134 -17.70 -21.31 1.42
CA ASN A 134 -18.59 -21.58 2.56
C ASN A 134 -18.89 -20.28 3.29
N ALA A 135 -20.17 -19.96 3.39
CA ALA A 135 -20.63 -18.76 4.08
C ALA A 135 -20.12 -18.68 5.53
N ILE A 136 -19.73 -17.46 5.95
CA ILE A 136 -19.29 -17.20 7.31
C ILE A 136 -20.50 -16.84 8.17
N TRP A 137 -20.67 -17.58 9.26
CA TRP A 137 -21.78 -17.33 10.18
C TRP A 137 -21.59 -16.02 10.95
N ARG A 138 -22.71 -15.36 11.31
CA ARG A 138 -22.69 -14.00 11.91
C ARG A 138 -21.85 -13.90 13.19
N ASN A 139 -21.78 -14.99 13.95
CA ASN A 139 -21.01 -15.03 15.20
C ASN A 139 -19.48 -15.09 15.01
N ASP A 140 -19.03 -15.41 13.79
CA ASP A 140 -17.62 -15.46 13.40
C ASP A 140 -17.19 -14.26 12.54
N LEU A 141 -18.13 -13.35 12.21
CA LEU A 141 -17.84 -12.14 11.46
C LEU A 141 -16.98 -11.17 12.28
N VAL A 142 -15.87 -10.75 11.66
CA VAL A 142 -15.04 -9.61 12.01
C VAL A 142 -14.76 -8.91 10.68
N ILE A 143 -15.38 -7.75 10.49
CA ILE A 143 -15.40 -7.02 9.23
C ILE A 143 -14.20 -6.06 9.17
N TYR A 144 -13.51 -6.03 8.04
CA TYR A 144 -12.50 -5.03 7.72
C TYR A 144 -13.01 -4.13 6.58
N GLU A 145 -13.48 -2.94 6.92
CA GLU A 145 -13.99 -1.97 5.94
C GLU A 145 -12.82 -1.28 5.22
N MET A 146 -12.88 -1.20 3.89
CA MET A 146 -11.80 -0.64 3.08
C MET A 146 -12.30 0.11 1.83
N HIS A 147 -11.54 1.14 1.45
CA HIS A 147 -11.70 1.86 0.19
C HIS A 147 -10.67 1.36 -0.83
N VAL A 148 -11.11 0.76 -1.94
CA VAL A 148 -10.22 0.19 -2.96
C VAL A 148 -9.22 1.23 -3.43
N GLY A 149 -9.68 2.39 -3.90
CA GLY A 149 -8.84 3.42 -4.53
C GLY A 149 -7.73 4.01 -3.66
N THR A 150 -7.71 3.78 -2.34
CA THR A 150 -6.64 4.27 -1.45
C THR A 150 -5.98 3.19 -0.61
N PHE A 151 -6.48 1.95 -0.64
CA PHE A 151 -5.97 0.89 0.21
C PHE A 151 -4.51 0.53 -0.09
N ASN A 152 -4.13 0.36 -1.36
CA ASN A 152 -2.74 0.09 -1.77
C ASN A 152 -2.36 0.94 -3.01
N ALA A 153 -2.64 2.23 -2.96
CA ALA A 153 -2.55 3.15 -4.10
C ALA A 153 -1.16 3.81 -4.27
N GLU A 154 -0.77 4.05 -5.52
CA GLU A 154 0.33 4.94 -5.89
C GLU A 154 -0.08 6.41 -5.68
N SER A 155 0.86 7.33 -5.44
CA SER A 155 0.51 8.69 -4.98
C SER A 155 -0.34 9.51 -5.96
N TRP A 156 -0.46 9.13 -7.23
CA TRP A 156 -1.28 9.85 -8.23
C TRP A 156 -2.37 9.01 -8.91
N LEU A 157 -2.37 7.68 -8.80
CA LEU A 157 -3.46 6.82 -9.31
C LEU A 157 -4.22 6.16 -8.16
N PRO A 158 -5.54 5.95 -8.29
CA PRO A 158 -6.24 5.09 -7.37
C PRO A 158 -5.65 3.67 -7.41
N SER A 159 -5.72 2.95 -6.29
CA SER A 159 -5.39 1.53 -6.28
C SER A 159 -6.41 0.72 -7.10
N THR A 160 -5.98 -0.44 -7.55
CA THR A 160 -6.81 -1.44 -8.22
C THR A 160 -7.14 -2.60 -7.28
N PHE A 161 -8.12 -3.42 -7.68
CA PHE A 161 -8.42 -4.68 -7.00
C PHE A 161 -7.20 -5.61 -6.92
N ASP A 162 -6.39 -5.68 -7.98
CA ASP A 162 -5.20 -6.55 -8.02
C ASP A 162 -4.13 -6.08 -7.03
N GLN A 163 -3.92 -4.77 -6.90
CA GLN A 163 -3.04 -4.22 -5.87
C GLN A 163 -3.57 -4.50 -4.46
N CYS A 164 -4.89 -4.53 -4.26
CA CYS A 164 -5.48 -4.91 -2.97
C CYS A 164 -5.24 -6.40 -2.63
N ILE A 165 -5.19 -7.29 -3.62
CA ILE A 165 -4.91 -8.73 -3.44
C ILE A 165 -3.55 -8.94 -2.75
N GLU A 166 -2.55 -8.10 -3.04
CA GLU A 166 -1.21 -8.17 -2.42
C GLU A 166 -1.23 -8.08 -0.89
N LYS A 167 -2.30 -7.54 -0.31
CA LYS A 167 -2.47 -7.37 1.15
C LYS A 167 -3.35 -8.43 1.79
N ILE A 168 -3.91 -9.38 1.03
CA ILE A 168 -4.68 -10.51 1.58
C ILE A 168 -3.86 -11.32 2.61
N PRO A 169 -2.54 -11.59 2.43
CA PRO A 169 -1.76 -12.27 3.46
C PRO A 169 -1.73 -11.53 4.80
N HIS A 170 -1.73 -10.19 4.77
CA HIS A 170 -1.83 -9.38 5.98
C HIS A 170 -3.20 -9.53 6.64
N LEU A 171 -4.29 -9.41 5.86
CA LEU A 171 -5.66 -9.56 6.39
C LEU A 171 -5.91 -10.96 6.98
N LYS A 172 -5.41 -12.00 6.32
CA LYS A 172 -5.47 -13.38 6.82
C LYS A 172 -4.73 -13.53 8.14
N LYS A 173 -3.51 -12.97 8.25
CA LYS A 173 -2.72 -12.99 9.49
C LYS A 173 -3.39 -12.18 10.61
N LEU A 174 -4.02 -11.06 10.26
CA LEU A 174 -4.80 -10.26 11.21
C LEU A 174 -6.02 -11.05 11.74
N GLY A 175 -6.49 -12.05 10.99
CA GLY A 175 -7.53 -12.98 11.41
C GLY A 175 -8.95 -12.49 11.10
N VAL A 176 -9.11 -11.41 10.32
CA VAL A 176 -10.43 -10.94 9.90
C VAL A 176 -11.12 -12.01 9.06
N SER A 177 -12.45 -12.10 9.17
CA SER A 177 -13.23 -13.09 8.41
C SER A 177 -13.93 -12.47 7.21
N ALA A 178 -14.14 -11.16 7.18
CA ALA A 178 -14.74 -10.48 6.04
C ALA A 178 -14.03 -9.17 5.74
N VAL A 179 -13.99 -8.80 4.45
CA VAL A 179 -13.72 -7.43 4.01
C VAL A 179 -15.04 -6.79 3.59
N GLN A 180 -15.25 -5.52 3.90
CA GLN A 180 -16.37 -4.74 3.37
C GLN A 180 -15.80 -3.67 2.44
N LEU A 181 -16.10 -3.79 1.15
CA LEU A 181 -15.71 -2.80 0.16
C LEU A 181 -16.67 -1.61 0.24
N MET A 182 -16.14 -0.40 0.40
CA MET A 182 -16.87 0.83 0.06
C MET A 182 -17.36 0.76 -1.41
N PRO A 183 -18.33 1.58 -1.86
CA PRO A 183 -18.95 1.39 -3.16
C PRO A 183 -17.93 1.38 -4.32
N VAL A 184 -18.01 0.34 -5.16
CA VAL A 184 -17.08 0.11 -6.28
C VAL A 184 -17.76 0.17 -7.65
N MET A 185 -19.00 0.67 -7.71
CA MET A 185 -19.69 0.89 -8.98
C MET A 185 -19.22 2.19 -9.62
N GLU A 186 -19.28 2.26 -10.94
CA GLU A 186 -18.72 3.34 -11.74
C GLU A 186 -19.24 4.71 -11.29
N PHE A 187 -18.32 5.62 -10.99
CA PHE A 187 -18.60 6.97 -10.51
C PHE A 187 -17.89 8.03 -11.37
N PRO A 188 -18.30 9.31 -11.30
CA PRO A 188 -17.65 10.37 -12.06
C PRO A 188 -16.15 10.54 -11.74
N GLY A 189 -15.30 10.43 -12.76
CA GLY A 189 -13.85 10.54 -12.64
C GLY A 189 -13.19 9.32 -11.98
N ASP A 190 -11.90 9.42 -11.66
CA ASP A 190 -11.11 8.26 -11.21
C ASP A 190 -10.98 8.18 -9.66
N ARG A 191 -11.49 9.18 -8.94
CA ARG A 191 -11.43 9.25 -7.47
C ARG A 191 -12.76 9.70 -6.89
N SER A 192 -13.37 8.83 -6.10
CA SER A 192 -14.57 9.09 -5.31
C SER A 192 -14.57 8.19 -4.09
N TRP A 193 -15.37 8.51 -3.07
CA TRP A 193 -15.75 7.54 -2.05
C TRP A 193 -16.69 6.44 -2.62
N GLY A 194 -17.26 6.69 -3.80
CA GLY A 194 -18.11 5.75 -4.54
C GLY A 194 -19.62 5.97 -4.36
N TYR A 195 -20.05 6.82 -3.41
CA TYR A 195 -21.47 7.04 -3.10
C TYR A 195 -22.27 7.81 -4.15
N ASN A 196 -21.60 8.35 -5.17
CA ASN A 196 -22.20 9.12 -6.26
C ASN A 196 -22.25 8.33 -7.57
N ALA A 197 -22.73 7.07 -7.51
CA ALA A 197 -22.71 6.15 -8.65
C ALA A 197 -23.35 6.75 -9.92
N SER A 198 -22.59 6.71 -11.02
CA SER A 198 -23.01 7.17 -12.36
C SER A 198 -23.65 6.05 -13.17
N ASP A 199 -23.09 4.83 -13.10
CA ASP A 199 -23.62 3.62 -13.72
C ASP A 199 -23.65 2.47 -12.70
N PRO A 200 -24.75 2.27 -11.95
CA PRO A 200 -24.82 1.28 -10.88
C PRO A 200 -24.49 -0.16 -11.27
N TYR A 201 -24.58 -0.56 -12.55
CA TYR A 201 -24.26 -1.93 -12.99
C TYR A 201 -22.79 -2.13 -13.37
N ALA A 202 -22.04 -1.06 -13.62
CA ALA A 202 -20.65 -1.15 -14.06
C ALA A 202 -19.73 -1.09 -12.85
N VAL A 203 -18.75 -1.99 -12.81
CA VAL A 203 -17.66 -1.91 -11.81
C VAL A 203 -16.66 -0.85 -12.26
N GLU A 204 -16.24 -0.01 -11.32
CA GLU A 204 -15.35 1.13 -11.54
C GLU A 204 -14.14 0.76 -12.40
N SER A 205 -14.06 1.42 -13.56
CA SER A 205 -13.04 1.18 -14.58
C SER A 205 -11.62 1.42 -14.04
N SER A 206 -11.43 2.47 -13.25
CA SER A 206 -10.13 2.83 -12.65
C SER A 206 -9.65 1.84 -11.59
N PHE A 207 -10.54 1.03 -11.02
CA PHE A 207 -10.17 -0.03 -10.07
C PHE A 207 -9.81 -1.36 -10.75
N GLY A 208 -9.91 -1.43 -12.08
CA GLY A 208 -9.66 -2.65 -12.89
C GLY A 208 -10.94 -3.29 -13.44
N GLY A 209 -12.10 -2.69 -13.21
CA GLY A 209 -13.39 -3.13 -13.75
C GLY A 209 -13.84 -4.52 -13.25
N PRO A 210 -14.78 -5.17 -13.95
CA PRO A 210 -15.47 -6.36 -13.44
C PRO A 210 -14.55 -7.56 -13.24
N ASP A 211 -13.53 -7.76 -14.09
CA ASP A 211 -12.59 -8.88 -13.90
C ASP A 211 -11.66 -8.65 -12.71
N GLY A 212 -11.30 -7.41 -12.40
CA GLY A 212 -10.52 -7.06 -11.21
C GLY A 212 -11.29 -7.42 -9.93
N LEU A 213 -12.56 -7.03 -9.84
CA LEU A 213 -13.42 -7.40 -8.71
C LEU A 213 -13.54 -8.92 -8.56
N LYS A 214 -13.78 -9.66 -9.66
CA LYS A 214 -13.87 -11.13 -9.61
C LYS A 214 -12.57 -11.78 -9.13
N ARG A 215 -11.40 -11.29 -9.57
CA ARG A 215 -10.10 -11.77 -9.08
C ARG A 215 -9.93 -11.51 -7.57
N PHE A 216 -10.33 -10.34 -7.10
CA PHE A 216 -10.28 -10.00 -5.68
C PHE A 216 -11.19 -10.90 -4.84
N VAL A 217 -12.45 -11.08 -5.24
CA VAL A 217 -13.38 -11.98 -4.55
C VAL A 217 -12.84 -13.41 -4.53
N LYS A 218 -12.39 -13.92 -5.67
CA LYS A 218 -11.76 -15.24 -5.77
C LYS A 218 -10.59 -15.39 -4.80
N ALA A 219 -9.68 -14.41 -4.74
CA ALA A 219 -8.51 -14.47 -3.87
C ALA A 219 -8.88 -14.40 -2.37
N CYS A 220 -9.90 -13.63 -2.01
CA CYS A 220 -10.44 -13.60 -0.64
C CYS A 220 -11.06 -14.95 -0.25
N HIS A 221 -11.90 -15.52 -1.13
CA HIS A 221 -12.54 -16.82 -0.91
C HIS A 221 -11.52 -17.96 -0.75
N GLU A 222 -10.47 -17.98 -1.59
CA GLU A 222 -9.35 -18.93 -1.47
C GLU A 222 -8.60 -18.80 -0.14
N ASN A 223 -8.73 -17.68 0.55
CA ASN A 223 -8.13 -17.41 1.86
C ASN A 223 -9.12 -17.45 3.03
N GLY A 224 -10.36 -17.90 2.80
CA GLY A 224 -11.36 -18.01 3.87
C GLY A 224 -11.97 -16.68 4.30
N ILE A 225 -11.90 -15.65 3.45
CA ILE A 225 -12.37 -14.29 3.73
C ILE A 225 -13.60 -14.00 2.85
N ALA A 226 -14.71 -13.64 3.48
CA ALA A 226 -15.91 -13.19 2.80
C ALA A 226 -15.77 -11.75 2.26
N VAL A 227 -16.43 -11.43 1.16
CA VAL A 227 -16.48 -10.08 0.58
C VAL A 227 -17.89 -9.51 0.70
N LEU A 228 -18.02 -8.49 1.55
CA LEU A 228 -19.20 -7.63 1.65
C LEU A 228 -19.00 -6.39 0.78
N MET A 229 -20.10 -5.78 0.34
CA MET A 229 -20.04 -4.61 -0.53
C MET A 229 -21.09 -3.56 -0.14
N ASP A 230 -20.67 -2.30 -0.13
CA ASP A 230 -21.60 -1.18 0.00
C ASP A 230 -22.38 -0.97 -1.31
N VAL A 231 -23.70 -0.83 -1.20
CA VAL A 231 -24.60 -0.58 -2.32
C VAL A 231 -25.40 0.69 -2.11
N VAL A 232 -25.54 1.47 -3.19
CA VAL A 232 -26.11 2.81 -3.13
C VAL A 232 -27.30 2.89 -4.07
N HIS A 233 -28.49 2.95 -3.49
CA HIS A 233 -29.75 3.05 -4.23
C HIS A 233 -30.67 4.14 -3.69
N ASN A 234 -30.23 4.90 -2.69
CA ASN A 234 -30.99 6.03 -2.16
C ASN A 234 -30.92 7.27 -3.08
N HIS A 235 -29.84 7.40 -3.87
CA HIS A 235 -29.67 8.38 -4.95
C HIS A 235 -28.63 7.88 -5.98
N TYR A 236 -28.55 8.54 -7.15
CA TYR A 236 -27.49 8.34 -8.16
C TYR A 236 -26.91 9.69 -8.61
N GLY A 237 -25.74 9.69 -9.27
CA GLY A 237 -25.10 10.90 -9.78
C GLY A 237 -24.72 11.89 -8.67
N PRO A 238 -24.73 13.22 -8.92
CA PRO A 238 -25.54 13.90 -9.95
C PRO A 238 -24.86 14.09 -11.32
N SER A 239 -23.54 13.89 -11.43
CA SER A 239 -22.79 14.03 -12.69
C SER A 239 -22.61 12.69 -13.42
N ASP A 240 -22.29 12.75 -14.71
CA ASP A 240 -22.11 11.61 -15.63
C ASP A 240 -23.27 10.60 -15.68
N LEU A 241 -24.46 11.06 -15.27
CA LEU A 241 -25.66 10.26 -15.11
C LEU A 241 -26.49 10.22 -16.41
N ASP A 242 -26.08 9.37 -17.36
CA ASP A 242 -26.80 9.18 -18.63
C ASP A 242 -28.21 8.61 -18.45
N LEU A 243 -28.48 7.99 -17.30
CA LEU A 243 -29.80 7.51 -16.90
C LEU A 243 -30.81 8.67 -16.77
N TRP A 244 -30.34 9.91 -16.60
CA TRP A 244 -31.19 11.09 -16.53
C TRP A 244 -31.94 11.30 -17.85
N GLN A 245 -33.27 11.32 -17.76
CA GLN A 245 -34.21 11.45 -18.88
C GLN A 245 -33.93 10.44 -20.01
N TYR A 246 -33.62 9.21 -19.61
CA TYR A 246 -33.08 8.16 -20.47
C TYR A 246 -33.81 7.98 -21.81
N ASP A 247 -35.15 7.90 -21.78
CA ASP A 247 -35.99 7.66 -22.96
C ASP A 247 -36.62 8.93 -23.57
N GLY A 248 -36.22 10.10 -23.07
CA GLY A 248 -36.72 11.41 -23.47
C GLY A 248 -37.99 11.86 -22.76
N TRP A 249 -38.62 11.02 -21.92
CA TRP A 249 -39.75 11.44 -21.09
C TRP A 249 -39.28 12.03 -19.76
N SER A 250 -39.89 13.14 -19.35
CA SER A 250 -39.74 13.72 -18.02
C SER A 250 -40.95 14.55 -17.61
N GLN A 251 -41.09 14.78 -16.31
CA GLN A 251 -42.10 15.67 -15.73
C GLN A 251 -41.44 16.61 -14.70
N ASN A 252 -42.00 17.81 -14.53
CA ASN A 252 -41.53 18.81 -13.57
C ASN A 252 -40.03 19.15 -13.66
N GLY A 253 -39.42 18.95 -14.83
CA GLY A 253 -37.98 19.17 -15.05
C GLY A 253 -37.06 18.18 -14.33
N LYS A 254 -37.57 17.02 -13.91
CA LYS A 254 -36.85 16.00 -13.13
C LYS A 254 -36.28 14.88 -14.03
N GLY A 255 -35.83 13.78 -13.41
CA GLY A 255 -34.98 12.76 -14.03
C GLY A 255 -35.66 11.78 -14.98
N GLY A 256 -36.96 11.88 -15.20
CA GLY A 256 -37.64 11.04 -16.18
C GLY A 256 -37.83 9.61 -15.72
N ILE A 257 -37.76 8.65 -16.64
CA ILE A 257 -38.37 7.31 -16.49
C ILE A 257 -37.80 6.45 -15.35
N TYR A 258 -36.55 6.68 -14.92
CA TYR A 258 -35.90 5.94 -13.81
C TYR A 258 -36.02 6.62 -12.43
N PHE A 259 -36.44 7.88 -12.38
CA PHE A 259 -36.37 8.72 -11.18
C PHE A 259 -37.75 9.24 -10.79
N TYR A 260 -37.95 9.56 -9.51
CA TYR A 260 -39.16 10.28 -9.13
C TYR A 260 -39.21 11.63 -9.88
N ASN A 261 -40.41 12.02 -10.31
CA ASN A 261 -40.62 13.31 -11.00
C ASN A 261 -41.46 14.27 -10.16
N ASP A 262 -41.64 14.00 -8.87
CA ASP A 262 -42.30 14.87 -7.91
C ASP A 262 -41.37 15.18 -6.73
N TRP A 263 -41.93 15.69 -5.64
CA TRP A 263 -41.19 16.07 -4.43
C TRP A 263 -40.42 14.90 -3.80
N ARG A 264 -40.76 13.64 -4.10
CA ARG A 264 -40.01 12.45 -3.64
C ARG A 264 -38.68 12.28 -4.37
N ALA A 265 -38.39 13.07 -5.39
CA ALA A 265 -37.07 13.04 -6.04
C ALA A 265 -35.96 13.61 -5.14
N ASP A 266 -36.31 14.50 -4.22
CA ASP A 266 -35.34 15.35 -3.52
C ASP A 266 -34.65 14.61 -2.36
N THR A 267 -33.31 14.66 -2.38
CA THR A 267 -32.38 14.15 -1.34
C THR A 267 -31.36 15.25 -1.02
N ASP A 268 -30.57 15.07 0.03
CA ASP A 268 -29.46 16.01 0.36
C ASP A 268 -28.37 16.03 -0.72
N TRP A 269 -28.31 15.01 -1.59
CA TRP A 269 -27.32 14.86 -2.67
C TRP A 269 -27.87 15.18 -4.07
N GLY A 270 -29.14 15.61 -4.16
CA GLY A 270 -29.79 16.04 -5.40
C GLY A 270 -31.14 15.38 -5.66
N ALA A 271 -31.80 15.81 -6.74
CA ALA A 271 -33.12 15.33 -7.15
C ALA A 271 -33.04 14.03 -7.99
N THR A 272 -32.24 13.07 -7.54
CA THR A 272 -31.83 11.87 -8.28
C THR A 272 -32.22 10.56 -7.58
N ARG A 273 -33.25 10.59 -6.71
CA ARG A 273 -33.80 9.38 -6.09
C ARG A 273 -34.50 8.48 -7.13
N PRO A 274 -34.17 7.17 -7.21
CA PRO A 274 -34.86 6.24 -8.11
C PRO A 274 -36.36 6.14 -7.85
N ASP A 275 -37.17 5.98 -8.90
CA ASP A 275 -38.63 5.80 -8.78
C ASP A 275 -39.00 4.36 -8.40
N TYR A 276 -38.94 4.07 -7.10
CA TYR A 276 -39.32 2.75 -6.57
C TYR A 276 -40.77 2.36 -6.89
N GLY A 277 -41.64 3.30 -7.31
CA GLY A 277 -43.01 3.00 -7.71
C GLY A 277 -43.12 2.22 -9.01
N ARG A 278 -42.10 2.26 -9.86
CA ARG A 278 -42.07 1.55 -11.15
C ARG A 278 -41.48 0.17 -10.98
N ALA A 279 -42.19 -0.84 -11.48
CA ALA A 279 -41.75 -2.23 -11.40
C ALA A 279 -40.38 -2.42 -12.08
N GLU A 280 -40.17 -1.78 -13.23
CA GLU A 280 -38.94 -1.90 -14.01
C GLU A 280 -37.71 -1.26 -13.32
N VAL A 281 -37.94 -0.25 -12.47
CA VAL A 281 -36.88 0.36 -11.64
C VAL A 281 -36.58 -0.52 -10.42
N ARG A 282 -37.60 -1.14 -9.81
CA ARG A 282 -37.37 -2.16 -8.78
C ARG A 282 -36.64 -3.38 -9.33
N ASP A 283 -37.01 -3.85 -10.53
CA ASP A 283 -36.33 -4.93 -11.25
C ASP A 283 -34.90 -4.54 -11.64
N TYR A 284 -34.64 -3.25 -11.91
CA TYR A 284 -33.30 -2.74 -12.14
C TYR A 284 -32.44 -2.83 -10.88
N ILE A 285 -32.95 -2.39 -9.72
CA ILE A 285 -32.24 -2.50 -8.43
C ILE A 285 -32.03 -3.98 -8.05
N HIS A 286 -33.09 -4.77 -8.08
CA HIS A 286 -33.04 -6.19 -7.73
C HIS A 286 -32.11 -6.96 -8.68
N GLY A 287 -32.13 -6.66 -9.97
CA GLY A 287 -31.23 -7.28 -10.95
C GLY A 287 -29.75 -7.04 -10.68
N GLN A 288 -29.38 -5.86 -10.15
CA GLN A 288 -27.99 -5.55 -9.80
C GLN A 288 -27.53 -6.39 -8.61
N ILE A 289 -28.35 -6.46 -7.55
CA ILE A 289 -28.07 -7.29 -6.37
C ILE A 289 -27.96 -8.77 -6.76
N LYS A 290 -28.88 -9.25 -7.59
CA LYS A 290 -28.85 -10.62 -8.11
C LYS A 290 -27.55 -10.91 -8.87
N MET A 291 -27.13 -10.01 -9.76
CA MET A 291 -25.88 -10.13 -10.50
C MET A 291 -24.66 -10.17 -9.55
N LEU A 292 -24.61 -9.31 -8.55
CA LEU A 292 -23.48 -9.27 -7.60
C LEU A 292 -23.37 -10.57 -6.80
N VAL A 293 -24.48 -11.17 -6.40
CA VAL A 293 -24.49 -12.47 -5.72
C VAL A 293 -24.16 -13.61 -6.68
N GLU A 294 -24.92 -13.75 -7.76
CA GLU A 294 -24.86 -14.93 -8.63
C GLU A 294 -23.62 -14.95 -9.52
N ASP A 295 -23.14 -13.80 -9.99
CA ASP A 295 -22.06 -13.73 -10.98
C ASP A 295 -20.74 -13.18 -10.43
N PHE A 296 -20.79 -12.35 -9.37
CA PHE A 296 -19.59 -11.82 -8.69
C PHE A 296 -19.32 -12.47 -7.34
N LYS A 297 -20.21 -13.35 -6.85
CA LYS A 297 -20.05 -14.12 -5.61
C LYS A 297 -19.87 -13.23 -4.36
N ILE A 298 -20.55 -12.09 -4.34
CA ILE A 298 -20.56 -11.22 -3.15
C ILE A 298 -21.34 -11.89 -2.02
N ASP A 299 -20.75 -11.88 -0.82
CA ASP A 299 -21.23 -12.62 0.37
C ASP A 299 -22.16 -11.78 1.27
N GLY A 300 -22.37 -10.51 0.94
CA GLY A 300 -23.28 -9.64 1.67
C GLY A 300 -23.18 -8.18 1.26
N PHE A 301 -24.15 -7.40 1.72
CA PHE A 301 -24.29 -6.00 1.36
C PHE A 301 -24.52 -5.12 2.58
N ARG A 302 -23.91 -3.94 2.59
CA ARG A 302 -24.33 -2.81 3.43
C ARG A 302 -25.04 -1.78 2.55
N TRP A 303 -26.30 -1.51 2.87
CA TRP A 303 -27.11 -0.55 2.14
C TRP A 303 -26.91 0.85 2.71
N ASP A 304 -26.42 1.74 1.86
CA ASP A 304 -26.21 3.15 2.19
C ASP A 304 -27.52 3.89 2.39
N SER A 305 -27.59 4.66 3.48
CA SER A 305 -28.66 5.59 3.84
C SER A 305 -30.07 5.01 3.56
N VAL A 306 -30.40 3.90 4.21
CA VAL A 306 -31.72 3.25 4.13
C VAL A 306 -32.85 4.21 4.53
N TYR A 307 -32.59 5.16 5.43
CA TYR A 307 -33.48 6.28 5.75
C TYR A 307 -34.00 6.98 4.49
N ASN A 308 -33.13 7.33 3.55
CA ASN A 308 -33.48 8.03 2.30
C ASN A 308 -34.16 7.13 1.26
N ILE A 309 -34.30 5.83 1.54
CA ILE A 309 -35.09 4.90 0.74
C ILE A 309 -36.49 4.77 1.35
N ILE A 310 -36.59 4.54 2.66
CA ILE A 310 -37.86 4.26 3.34
C ILE A 310 -38.65 5.53 3.71
N TYR A 311 -38.00 6.69 3.73
CA TYR A 311 -38.64 7.99 3.93
C TYR A 311 -38.41 8.92 2.73
N ALA A 312 -39.40 9.79 2.48
CA ALA A 312 -39.27 10.94 1.60
C ALA A 312 -40.00 12.12 2.25
N GLY A 313 -39.37 13.30 2.32
CA GLY A 313 -39.96 14.52 2.91
C GLY A 313 -40.48 14.32 4.34
N GLY A 314 -39.83 13.45 5.12
CA GLY A 314 -40.21 13.12 6.50
C GLY A 314 -41.41 12.17 6.65
N SER A 315 -41.94 11.60 5.56
CA SER A 315 -43.03 10.62 5.58
C SER A 315 -42.62 9.30 4.94
N ASP A 316 -43.34 8.22 5.24
CA ASP A 316 -43.07 6.89 4.68
C ASP A 316 -43.11 6.91 3.15
N ASN A 317 -42.05 6.37 2.55
CA ASN A 317 -41.95 6.03 1.15
C ASN A 317 -42.31 4.55 0.99
N ALA A 318 -43.62 4.26 0.92
CA ALA A 318 -44.15 2.90 0.84
C ALA A 318 -43.52 2.07 -0.30
N GLN A 319 -43.18 2.70 -1.42
CA GLN A 319 -42.55 2.05 -2.56
C GLN A 319 -41.08 1.71 -2.30
N GLY A 320 -40.35 2.55 -1.57
CA GLY A 320 -38.99 2.25 -1.11
C GLY A 320 -38.96 1.09 -0.11
N ILE A 321 -39.89 1.10 0.85
CA ILE A 321 -40.09 -0.01 1.81
C ILE A 321 -40.39 -1.31 1.06
N GLN A 322 -41.29 -1.27 0.07
CA GLN A 322 -41.60 -2.42 -0.77
C GLN A 322 -40.35 -2.95 -1.49
N THR A 323 -39.56 -2.07 -2.10
CA THR A 323 -38.36 -2.46 -2.85
C THR A 323 -37.35 -3.19 -1.96
N LEU A 324 -37.02 -2.62 -0.80
CA LEU A 324 -36.10 -3.26 0.14
C LEU A 324 -36.62 -4.60 0.64
N ASN A 325 -37.92 -4.68 0.97
CA ASN A 325 -38.52 -5.93 1.42
C ASN A 325 -38.50 -7.01 0.32
N GLU A 326 -38.78 -6.65 -0.94
CA GLU A 326 -38.71 -7.57 -2.09
C GLU A 326 -37.28 -8.13 -2.26
N VAL A 327 -36.25 -7.27 -2.26
CA VAL A 327 -34.85 -7.69 -2.40
C VAL A 327 -34.39 -8.54 -1.21
N ASN A 328 -34.59 -8.05 0.01
CA ASN A 328 -34.13 -8.74 1.21
C ASN A 328 -34.87 -10.06 1.46
N THR A 329 -36.14 -10.17 1.08
CA THR A 329 -36.90 -11.43 1.13
C THR A 329 -36.43 -12.41 0.05
N TRP A 330 -36.11 -11.93 -1.15
CA TRP A 330 -35.51 -12.78 -2.17
C TRP A 330 -34.15 -13.33 -1.70
N LEU A 331 -33.27 -12.49 -1.14
CA LEU A 331 -32.01 -12.91 -0.54
C LEU A 331 -32.24 -13.93 0.58
N ALA A 332 -33.14 -13.65 1.54
CA ALA A 332 -33.45 -14.58 2.63
C ALA A 332 -33.85 -15.99 2.14
N ASN A 333 -34.61 -16.05 1.05
CA ASN A 333 -35.18 -17.30 0.54
C ASN A 333 -34.24 -18.07 -0.39
N ASN A 334 -33.41 -17.37 -1.17
CA ASN A 334 -32.59 -17.97 -2.23
C ASN A 334 -31.09 -18.01 -1.90
N HIS A 335 -30.63 -17.06 -1.07
CA HIS A 335 -29.24 -16.87 -0.67
C HIS A 335 -29.15 -16.52 0.83
N PRO A 336 -29.61 -17.40 1.75
CA PRO A 336 -29.62 -17.12 3.19
C PRO A 336 -28.21 -16.92 3.78
N ASP A 337 -27.18 -17.35 3.05
CA ASP A 337 -25.78 -17.10 3.31
C ASP A 337 -25.40 -15.61 3.17
N VAL A 338 -26.02 -14.90 2.23
CA VAL A 338 -25.70 -13.50 1.92
C VAL A 338 -26.16 -12.58 3.05
N PHE A 339 -25.22 -11.84 3.63
CA PHE A 339 -25.49 -10.98 4.77
C PHE A 339 -26.14 -9.65 4.37
N ARG A 340 -27.14 -9.20 5.14
CA ARG A 340 -27.92 -7.99 4.85
C ARG A 340 -27.77 -6.97 5.97
N ILE A 341 -26.94 -5.96 5.73
CA ILE A 341 -26.65 -4.85 6.64
C ILE A 341 -27.28 -3.57 6.08
N ALA A 342 -27.84 -2.75 6.96
CA ALA A 342 -28.21 -1.37 6.67
C ALA A 342 -27.24 -0.40 7.36
N GLU A 343 -27.05 0.78 6.77
CA GLU A 343 -26.46 1.88 7.53
C GLU A 343 -27.34 2.29 8.71
N ASP A 344 -28.63 2.54 8.45
CA ASP A 344 -29.52 3.19 9.41
C ASP A 344 -30.98 2.74 9.28
N ASN A 345 -31.79 3.01 10.31
CA ASN A 345 -33.25 2.91 10.31
C ASN A 345 -33.83 1.57 9.80
N ALA A 346 -33.06 0.48 9.89
CA ALA A 346 -33.42 -0.81 9.31
C ALA A 346 -34.62 -1.44 10.03
N PHE A 347 -34.77 -1.10 11.31
CA PHE A 347 -35.79 -1.65 12.20
C PHE A 347 -36.99 -0.73 12.43
N ASP A 348 -37.02 0.45 11.80
CA ASP A 348 -38.18 1.35 11.82
C ASP A 348 -39.39 0.74 11.11
N ARG A 349 -39.13 -0.08 10.08
CA ARG A 349 -40.14 -0.73 9.22
C ARG A 349 -39.72 -2.17 8.94
N THR A 350 -40.67 -2.99 8.49
CA THR A 350 -40.37 -4.39 8.10
C THR A 350 -39.72 -4.44 6.72
N VAL A 351 -38.40 -4.29 6.68
CA VAL A 351 -37.58 -4.34 5.44
C VAL A 351 -36.58 -5.50 5.42
N ASN A 352 -36.66 -6.43 6.39
CA ASN A 352 -35.95 -7.73 6.40
C ASN A 352 -34.41 -7.66 6.33
N PHE A 353 -33.82 -6.61 6.90
CA PHE A 353 -32.39 -6.57 7.20
C PHE A 353 -32.05 -7.44 8.41
N GLU A 354 -30.82 -7.94 8.45
CA GLU A 354 -30.33 -8.72 9.59
C GLU A 354 -29.63 -7.85 10.63
N ALA A 355 -28.92 -6.80 10.19
CA ALA A 355 -28.19 -5.89 11.06
C ALA A 355 -28.23 -4.44 10.56
N GLU A 356 -27.95 -3.49 11.46
CA GLU A 356 -27.66 -2.10 11.12
C GLU A 356 -26.40 -1.59 11.82
N TRP A 357 -25.81 -0.49 11.37
CA TRP A 357 -24.70 0.15 12.10
C TRP A 357 -25.20 0.78 13.40
N ASP A 358 -24.55 0.45 14.53
CA ASP A 358 -24.89 1.02 15.85
C ASP A 358 -24.20 2.36 16.08
N ARG A 359 -24.55 3.35 15.24
CA ARG A 359 -23.97 4.70 15.30
C ARG A 359 -24.47 5.50 16.50
N TYR A 360 -25.74 5.32 16.87
CA TYR A 360 -26.43 6.16 17.84
C TYR A 360 -26.29 5.70 19.31
N HIS A 361 -25.85 4.46 19.55
CA HIS A 361 -25.64 3.97 20.91
C HIS A 361 -24.19 3.56 21.13
N PHE A 362 -23.74 2.46 20.54
CA PHE A 362 -22.40 1.92 20.81
C PHE A 362 -21.28 2.89 20.41
N LEU A 363 -21.30 3.36 19.16
CA LEU A 363 -20.29 4.29 18.66
C LEU A 363 -20.27 5.58 19.48
N THR A 364 -21.44 6.19 19.71
CA THR A 364 -21.53 7.46 20.44
C THR A 364 -20.99 7.34 21.87
N ASP A 365 -21.40 6.32 22.62
CA ASP A 365 -21.00 6.17 24.02
C ASP A 365 -19.53 5.74 24.14
N ILE A 366 -19.11 4.72 23.38
CA ILE A 366 -17.77 4.14 23.54
C ILE A 366 -16.71 5.03 22.90
N ARG A 367 -16.95 5.57 21.69
CA ARG A 367 -16.00 6.49 21.05
C ARG A 367 -15.89 7.79 21.84
N GLY A 368 -17.00 8.34 22.33
CA GLY A 368 -17.02 9.51 23.21
C GLY A 368 -16.22 9.28 24.51
N MET A 369 -16.30 8.08 25.08
CA MET A 369 -15.49 7.69 26.24
C MET A 369 -13.99 7.61 25.93
N MET A 370 -13.59 7.27 24.70
CA MET A 370 -12.17 7.25 24.31
C MET A 370 -11.63 8.66 24.10
N THR A 371 -12.40 9.54 23.46
CA THR A 371 -11.95 10.91 23.12
C THR A 371 -11.96 11.87 24.31
N THR A 372 -12.79 11.65 25.34
CA THR A 372 -12.79 12.54 26.51
C THR A 372 -11.44 12.57 27.23
N GLY A 373 -10.94 13.77 27.55
CA GLY A 373 -9.63 13.97 28.18
C GLY A 373 -9.59 13.63 29.68
N SER A 374 -10.75 13.53 30.36
CA SER A 374 -10.82 13.31 31.81
C SER A 374 -11.49 11.98 32.14
N ASP A 375 -10.87 11.21 33.05
CA ASP A 375 -11.45 9.96 33.58
C ASP A 375 -12.82 10.20 34.21
N SER A 376 -13.03 11.33 34.88
CA SER A 376 -14.28 11.65 35.57
C SER A 376 -15.51 11.65 34.64
N ALA A 377 -15.31 11.97 33.35
CA ALA A 377 -16.36 12.02 32.34
C ALA A 377 -16.71 10.65 31.73
N ARG A 378 -15.96 9.58 32.06
CA ARG A 378 -16.22 8.22 31.56
C ARG A 378 -17.26 7.52 32.42
N ASP A 379 -18.34 7.03 31.81
CA ASP A 379 -19.40 6.30 32.51
C ASP A 379 -19.23 4.77 32.35
N MET A 380 -18.89 4.11 33.45
CA MET A 380 -18.74 2.66 33.47
C MET A 380 -20.08 1.91 33.39
N SER A 381 -21.19 2.59 33.70
CA SER A 381 -22.54 2.03 33.54
C SER A 381 -22.88 1.88 32.06
N ALA A 382 -22.56 2.89 31.24
CA ALA A 382 -22.69 2.83 29.79
C ALA A 382 -21.78 1.75 29.18
N LEU A 383 -20.51 1.68 29.59
CA LEU A 383 -19.61 0.61 29.16
C LEU A 383 -20.15 -0.78 29.54
N ALA A 384 -20.60 -0.96 30.79
CA ALA A 384 -21.23 -2.19 31.25
C ALA A 384 -22.46 -2.59 30.43
N TYR A 385 -23.31 -1.61 30.09
CA TYR A 385 -24.48 -1.83 29.24
C TYR A 385 -24.07 -2.42 27.90
N HIS A 386 -23.11 -1.79 27.21
CA HIS A 386 -22.64 -2.24 25.89
C HIS A 386 -21.92 -3.58 25.89
N LEU A 387 -21.23 -3.93 26.98
CA LEU A 387 -20.57 -5.22 27.13
C LEU A 387 -21.52 -6.40 27.43
N SER A 388 -22.79 -6.13 27.77
CA SER A 388 -23.78 -7.16 28.12
C SER A 388 -25.04 -7.18 27.26
N ASN A 389 -25.38 -6.08 26.60
CA ASN A 389 -26.57 -5.93 25.77
C ASN A 389 -26.16 -5.85 24.30
N GLY A 390 -27.01 -6.37 23.41
CA GLY A 390 -26.79 -6.39 21.95
C GLY A 390 -26.99 -7.77 21.34
N GLY A 391 -27.07 -7.81 20.01
CA GLY A 391 -27.22 -9.02 19.22
C GLY A 391 -26.46 -8.94 17.90
N PHE A 392 -26.61 -9.94 17.03
CA PHE A 392 -26.07 -9.88 15.66
C PHE A 392 -26.87 -8.94 14.76
N ASN A 393 -27.85 -8.23 15.31
CA ASN A 393 -28.59 -7.19 14.64
C ASN A 393 -27.88 -5.83 14.61
N ARG A 394 -26.62 -5.78 15.06
CA ARG A 394 -25.81 -4.57 15.03
C ARG A 394 -24.37 -4.82 14.59
N VAL A 395 -23.84 -3.87 13.82
CA VAL A 395 -22.41 -3.72 13.53
C VAL A 395 -21.84 -2.65 14.43
N ILE A 396 -20.74 -2.95 15.12
CA ILE A 396 -20.10 -2.08 16.13
C ILE A 396 -18.65 -1.79 15.74
N TYR A 397 -18.25 -0.52 15.85
CA TYR A 397 -16.97 -0.03 15.37
C TYR A 397 -16.58 1.26 16.06
N MET A 398 -15.31 1.67 15.92
CA MET A 398 -14.79 2.95 16.42
C MET A 398 -14.56 3.96 15.31
N ASP A 399 -14.06 3.49 14.17
CA ASP A 399 -13.93 4.27 12.95
C ASP A 399 -14.64 3.54 11.80
N SER A 400 -15.19 4.34 10.89
CA SER A 400 -15.73 4.00 9.57
C SER A 400 -15.37 5.17 8.65
N HIS A 401 -15.57 5.02 7.34
CA HIS A 401 -15.36 6.13 6.41
C HIS A 401 -16.13 7.41 6.82
N ASP A 402 -17.33 7.28 7.40
CA ASP A 402 -18.14 8.42 7.83
C ASP A 402 -17.58 9.15 9.07
N THR A 403 -16.99 8.39 9.99
CA THR A 403 -16.53 8.94 11.28
C THR A 403 -15.13 9.49 11.20
N CYS A 404 -14.38 9.23 10.12
CA CYS A 404 -13.02 9.72 9.94
C CYS A 404 -12.72 10.33 8.57
N GLY A 405 -13.73 10.53 7.73
CA GLY A 405 -13.58 11.03 6.37
C GLY A 405 -13.66 12.55 6.23
N ASP A 406 -12.95 13.07 5.23
CA ASP A 406 -12.85 14.50 4.87
C ASP A 406 -14.16 15.11 4.38
N LEU A 407 -14.97 14.38 3.59
CA LEU A 407 -16.28 14.87 3.12
C LEU A 407 -17.25 15.17 4.27
N ASN A 408 -17.05 14.53 5.42
CA ASN A 408 -17.82 14.77 6.65
C ASN A 408 -17.11 15.70 7.64
N ASN A 409 -15.94 16.23 7.27
CA ASN A 409 -15.07 17.04 8.12
C ASN A 409 -14.75 16.34 9.46
N LYS A 410 -14.35 15.07 9.38
CA LYS A 410 -14.01 14.21 10.52
C LYS A 410 -12.55 13.73 10.48
N HIS A 411 -12.10 13.19 11.60
CA HIS A 411 -10.74 12.67 11.77
C HIS A 411 -10.76 11.27 12.38
N ARG A 412 -9.67 10.53 12.20
CA ARG A 412 -9.52 9.21 12.83
C ARG A 412 -9.46 9.31 14.34
N LEU A 413 -9.86 8.24 15.03
CA LEU A 413 -9.95 8.21 16.49
C LEU A 413 -8.64 8.62 17.18
N ALA A 414 -7.49 8.18 16.68
CA ALA A 414 -6.19 8.55 17.24
C ALA A 414 -5.95 10.07 17.24
N TYR A 415 -6.36 10.77 16.18
CA TYR A 415 -6.27 12.22 16.09
C TYR A 415 -7.26 12.91 17.04
N ASP A 416 -8.50 12.45 17.09
CA ASP A 416 -9.52 13.02 18.00
C ASP A 416 -9.15 12.84 19.48
N ILE A 417 -8.34 11.84 19.81
CA ILE A 417 -7.86 11.58 21.16
C ILE A 417 -6.76 12.56 21.59
N ASP A 418 -5.85 12.89 20.67
CA ASP A 418 -4.73 13.82 20.88
C ASP A 418 -4.31 14.45 19.55
N SER A 419 -4.94 15.57 19.21
CA SER A 419 -4.68 16.28 17.95
C SER A 419 -3.31 16.95 17.90
N SER A 420 -2.65 17.12 19.06
CA SER A 420 -1.30 17.71 19.15
C SER A 420 -0.21 16.70 18.85
N ASN A 421 -0.46 15.43 19.18
CA ASN A 421 0.42 14.31 18.92
C ASN A 421 -0.41 13.02 18.84
N ALA A 422 -0.89 12.70 17.65
CA ALA A 422 -1.69 11.50 17.43
C ALA A 422 -0.89 10.19 17.64
N ASP A 423 0.44 10.26 17.80
CA ASP A 423 1.31 9.13 18.14
C ASP A 423 1.63 9.03 19.64
N SER A 424 1.01 9.88 20.47
CA SER A 424 1.22 9.89 21.91
C SER A 424 0.80 8.57 22.58
N TYR A 425 1.36 8.34 23.77
CA TYR A 425 0.95 7.24 24.64
C TYR A 425 -0.58 7.19 24.82
N TRP A 426 -1.23 8.36 24.98
CA TRP A 426 -2.66 8.44 25.21
C TRP A 426 -3.48 8.10 23.97
N ALA A 427 -3.04 8.54 22.78
CA ALA A 427 -3.66 8.21 21.50
C ALA A 427 -3.62 6.70 21.26
N LYS A 428 -2.42 6.09 21.36
CA LYS A 428 -2.23 4.65 21.16
C LYS A 428 -3.08 3.82 22.12
N LYS A 429 -3.01 4.10 23.43
CA LYS A 429 -3.73 3.33 24.45
C LYS A 429 -5.25 3.41 24.30
N ARG A 430 -5.81 4.61 24.08
CA ARG A 430 -7.27 4.80 24.02
C ARG A 430 -7.85 4.37 22.68
N ALA A 431 -7.16 4.61 21.56
CA ALA A 431 -7.61 4.13 20.25
C ALA A 431 -7.64 2.59 20.20
N LEU A 432 -6.59 1.95 20.73
CA LEU A 432 -6.52 0.50 20.85
C LEU A 432 -7.62 -0.04 21.78
N LEU A 433 -7.80 0.54 22.97
CA LEU A 433 -8.85 0.11 23.91
C LEU A 433 -10.25 0.20 23.31
N GLY A 434 -10.58 1.28 22.59
CA GLY A 434 -11.90 1.42 21.93
C GLY A 434 -12.19 0.30 20.95
N ASN A 435 -11.23 -0.03 20.08
CA ASN A 435 -11.36 -1.11 19.12
C ASN A 435 -11.40 -2.49 19.80
N MET A 436 -10.65 -2.67 20.89
CA MET A 436 -10.72 -3.89 21.70
C MET A 436 -12.10 -4.06 22.37
N ILE A 437 -12.70 -2.97 22.86
CA ILE A 437 -14.08 -2.98 23.40
C ILE A 437 -15.06 -3.40 22.30
N ALA A 438 -14.93 -2.89 21.07
CA ALA A 438 -15.75 -3.32 19.94
C ALA A 438 -15.59 -4.82 19.67
N LEU A 439 -14.34 -5.34 19.65
CA LEU A 439 -14.07 -6.76 19.41
C LEU A 439 -14.66 -7.66 20.49
N VAL A 440 -14.66 -7.27 21.77
CA VAL A 440 -15.18 -8.12 22.85
C VAL A 440 -16.65 -7.91 23.18
N SER A 441 -17.33 -6.91 22.61
CA SER A 441 -18.73 -6.63 22.91
C SER A 441 -19.69 -7.52 22.10
N PRO A 442 -20.91 -7.83 22.61
CA PRO A 442 -21.94 -8.53 21.84
C PRO A 442 -22.34 -7.72 20.59
N GLY A 443 -22.11 -8.27 19.40
CA GLY A 443 -22.34 -7.60 18.13
C GLY A 443 -21.40 -8.10 17.05
N ILE A 444 -21.52 -7.55 15.84
CA ILE A 444 -20.61 -7.83 14.73
C ILE A 444 -19.54 -6.74 14.71
N PRO A 445 -18.29 -7.02 15.11
CA PRO A 445 -17.23 -6.02 15.11
C PRO A 445 -16.80 -5.67 13.69
N MET A 446 -16.55 -4.39 13.46
CA MET A 446 -15.96 -3.85 12.26
C MET A 446 -14.77 -2.96 12.61
N ILE A 447 -13.71 -3.06 11.80
CA ILE A 447 -12.50 -2.23 11.88
C ILE A 447 -12.35 -1.53 10.53
N PHE A 448 -12.08 -0.23 10.54
CA PHE A 448 -11.77 0.51 9.32
C PHE A 448 -10.28 0.45 8.98
N ALA A 449 -9.97 0.29 7.70
CA ALA A 449 -8.60 0.13 7.23
C ALA A 449 -7.66 1.22 7.78
N GLY A 450 -6.56 0.80 8.40
CA GLY A 450 -5.57 1.67 9.02
C GLY A 450 -5.65 1.75 10.56
N SER A 451 -6.79 1.43 11.17
CA SER A 451 -6.94 1.46 12.63
C SER A 451 -6.00 0.46 13.34
N GLU A 452 -5.71 -0.67 12.72
CA GLU A 452 -4.79 -1.72 13.21
C GLU A 452 -3.32 -1.29 13.21
N MET A 453 -2.95 -0.34 12.34
CA MET A 453 -1.59 0.21 12.23
C MET A 453 -1.48 1.63 12.80
N HIS A 454 -2.45 2.03 13.63
CA HIS A 454 -2.49 3.34 14.27
C HIS A 454 -2.42 4.49 13.26
N GLU A 455 -3.14 4.38 12.13
CA GLU A 455 -3.30 5.48 11.18
C GLU A 455 -4.12 6.61 11.83
N TRP A 456 -3.71 7.84 11.57
CA TRP A 456 -4.31 9.04 12.15
C TRP A 456 -4.58 10.15 11.15
N TYR A 457 -4.14 9.99 9.88
CA TYR A 457 -4.59 10.86 8.81
C TYR A 457 -6.09 10.66 8.54
N THR A 458 -6.80 11.78 8.39
CA THR A 458 -8.19 11.80 7.92
C THR A 458 -8.30 10.97 6.65
N PHE A 459 -9.36 10.17 6.55
CA PHE A 459 -9.62 9.42 5.34
C PHE A 459 -10.07 10.38 4.22
N SER A 460 -9.47 10.22 3.05
CA SER A 460 -9.88 10.88 1.80
C SER A 460 -9.71 9.90 0.63
N ASN A 461 -10.26 10.23 -0.54
CA ASN A 461 -10.09 9.45 -1.78
C ASN A 461 -8.76 9.73 -2.51
N ASP A 462 -7.96 10.67 -2.02
CA ASP A 462 -6.67 11.04 -2.60
C ASP A 462 -5.48 10.65 -1.72
N GLN A 463 -5.71 10.18 -0.50
CA GLN A 463 -4.67 9.79 0.42
C GLN A 463 -4.54 8.27 0.56
N SER A 464 -3.44 7.72 0.04
CA SER A 464 -3.09 6.30 0.21
C SER A 464 -2.85 5.93 1.67
N LEU A 465 -3.24 4.71 2.04
CA LEU A 465 -2.94 4.16 3.35
C LEU A 465 -1.43 3.96 3.53
N ARG A 466 -0.88 4.37 4.69
CA ARG A 466 0.56 4.33 4.96
C ARG A 466 1.01 2.98 5.48
N TRP A 467 1.09 1.97 4.61
CA TRP A 467 1.47 0.59 4.94
C TRP A 467 2.75 0.44 5.76
N GLY A 468 3.73 1.35 5.63
CA GLY A 468 4.94 1.34 6.45
C GLY A 468 4.68 1.37 7.96
N ARG A 469 3.51 1.88 8.39
CA ARG A 469 3.08 1.90 9.79
C ARG A 469 2.81 0.51 10.36
N THR A 470 2.53 -0.50 9.53
CA THR A 470 2.44 -1.89 10.00
C THR A 470 3.76 -2.40 10.60
N ASN A 471 4.90 -1.88 10.13
CA ASN A 471 6.21 -2.18 10.71
C ASN A 471 6.48 -1.31 11.95
N THR A 472 6.16 -0.02 11.88
CA THR A 472 6.34 0.92 13.00
C THR A 472 5.53 0.52 14.24
N TYR A 473 4.31 0.03 14.04
CA TYR A 473 3.38 -0.38 15.09
C TYR A 473 3.09 -1.88 15.06
N ALA A 474 4.08 -2.70 14.70
CA ALA A 474 3.92 -4.14 14.55
C ALA A 474 3.33 -4.83 15.81
N GLY A 475 3.69 -4.34 17.00
CA GLY A 475 3.11 -4.83 18.25
C GLY A 475 1.63 -4.45 18.44
N ILE A 476 1.18 -3.28 17.97
CA ILE A 476 -0.24 -2.91 17.98
C ILE A 476 -1.00 -3.77 16.97
N VAL A 477 -0.45 -3.98 15.77
CA VAL A 477 -1.03 -4.92 14.78
C VAL A 477 -1.17 -6.31 15.39
N GLN A 478 -0.17 -6.78 16.13
CA GLN A 478 -0.23 -8.06 16.86
C GLN A 478 -1.35 -8.05 17.92
N ALA A 479 -1.52 -6.96 18.67
CA ALA A 479 -2.60 -6.85 19.66
C ALA A 479 -4.00 -6.96 19.04
N TYR A 480 -4.20 -6.41 17.83
CA TYR A 480 -5.44 -6.62 17.06
C TYR A 480 -5.58 -8.08 16.63
N SER A 481 -4.52 -8.66 16.04
CA SER A 481 -4.52 -10.06 15.57
C SER A 481 -4.85 -11.04 16.70
N ASP A 482 -4.16 -10.95 17.83
CA ASP A 482 -4.38 -11.77 19.01
C ASP A 482 -5.85 -11.69 19.47
N LEU A 483 -6.39 -10.48 19.60
CA LEU A 483 -7.76 -10.31 20.08
C LEU A 483 -8.81 -10.77 19.04
N ILE A 484 -8.56 -10.60 17.75
CA ILE A 484 -9.43 -11.10 16.68
C ILE A 484 -9.45 -12.64 16.71
N HIS A 485 -8.30 -13.30 16.90
CA HIS A 485 -8.23 -14.75 17.05
C HIS A 485 -9.02 -15.24 18.26
N LEU A 486 -8.95 -14.53 19.39
CA LEU A 486 -9.79 -14.81 20.56
C LEU A 486 -11.28 -14.57 20.26
N ARG A 487 -11.63 -13.47 19.58
CA ARG A 487 -13.02 -13.16 19.22
C ARG A 487 -13.63 -14.20 18.28
N ARG A 488 -12.83 -14.78 17.39
CA ARG A 488 -13.23 -15.85 16.47
C ARG A 488 -13.09 -17.25 17.06
N ASN A 489 -12.56 -17.36 18.29
CA ASN A 489 -12.31 -18.61 18.99
C ASN A 489 -11.42 -19.58 18.18
N LEU A 490 -10.38 -19.07 17.52
CA LEU A 490 -9.50 -19.90 16.69
C LEU A 490 -8.71 -20.92 17.52
N HIS A 491 -8.47 -20.62 18.79
CA HIS A 491 -7.78 -21.51 19.74
C HIS A 491 -8.75 -22.43 20.53
N GLY A 492 -10.06 -22.36 20.30
CA GLY A 492 -11.05 -23.23 20.95
C GLY A 492 -11.36 -22.95 22.44
N VAL A 493 -10.76 -21.93 23.05
CA VAL A 493 -10.91 -21.61 24.49
C VAL A 493 -11.86 -20.43 24.76
N THR A 494 -12.13 -19.59 23.76
CA THR A 494 -12.85 -18.31 23.90
C THR A 494 -14.21 -18.27 23.20
N ALA A 495 -14.89 -19.41 23.10
CA ALA A 495 -16.19 -19.54 22.45
C ALA A 495 -17.22 -18.51 22.95
N GLY A 496 -17.18 -18.15 24.24
CA GLY A 496 -18.07 -17.15 24.83
C GLY A 496 -17.97 -15.74 24.24
N LEU A 497 -16.83 -15.36 23.64
CA LEU A 497 -16.69 -14.08 22.94
C LEU A 497 -17.53 -14.03 21.65
N LYS A 498 -17.82 -15.20 21.06
CA LYS A 498 -18.67 -15.31 19.86
C LYS A 498 -20.15 -15.12 20.14
N GLN A 499 -20.57 -15.31 21.39
CA GLN A 499 -21.98 -15.42 21.70
C GLN A 499 -22.62 -14.08 22.03
N VAL A 500 -23.86 -13.91 21.57
CA VAL A 500 -24.76 -12.82 21.97
C VAL A 500 -25.68 -13.27 23.08
N GLY A 501 -26.02 -12.38 24.01
CA GLY A 501 -26.87 -12.69 25.17
C GLY A 501 -26.23 -13.64 26.21
N LYS A 502 -24.93 -13.94 26.10
CA LYS A 502 -24.15 -14.77 27.04
C LYS A 502 -23.10 -13.93 27.75
N ALA A 503 -23.58 -12.94 28.50
CA ALA A 503 -22.76 -11.99 29.22
C ALA A 503 -23.39 -11.67 30.58
N ASN A 504 -22.55 -11.53 31.60
CA ASN A 504 -22.95 -11.11 32.92
C ASN A 504 -21.97 -10.06 33.44
N VAL A 505 -22.41 -8.81 33.52
CA VAL A 505 -21.64 -7.76 34.20
C VAL A 505 -21.85 -7.93 35.69
N HIS A 506 -20.78 -8.31 36.37
CA HIS A 506 -20.78 -8.59 37.81
C HIS A 506 -19.99 -7.57 38.62
N HIS A 507 -19.28 -6.66 37.95
CA HIS A 507 -18.52 -5.60 38.59
C HIS A 507 -18.58 -4.31 37.76
N VAL A 508 -19.03 -3.22 38.37
CA VAL A 508 -19.03 -1.87 37.79
C VAL A 508 -18.56 -0.91 38.87
N ASN A 509 -17.42 -0.26 38.65
CA ASN A 509 -16.89 0.73 39.57
C ASN A 509 -16.62 2.05 38.85
N ASN A 510 -17.56 2.99 39.01
CA ASN A 510 -17.48 4.32 38.42
C ASN A 510 -16.44 5.23 39.06
N ALA A 511 -16.08 5.03 40.32
CA ALA A 511 -15.01 5.80 40.96
C ALA A 511 -13.67 5.42 40.35
N ASP A 512 -13.47 4.10 40.14
CA ASP A 512 -12.20 3.56 39.71
C ASP A 512 -12.05 3.37 38.20
N LYS A 513 -13.15 3.51 37.48
CA LYS A 513 -13.28 3.26 36.04
C LYS A 513 -12.93 1.82 35.64
N VAL A 514 -13.43 0.86 36.42
CA VAL A 514 -13.21 -0.58 36.18
C VAL A 514 -14.55 -1.28 35.94
N VAL A 515 -14.61 -2.12 34.90
CA VAL A 515 -15.74 -3.01 34.60
C VAL A 515 -15.25 -4.45 34.49
N GLY A 516 -16.00 -5.38 35.08
CA GLY A 516 -15.76 -6.82 35.02
C GLY A 516 -16.96 -7.57 34.44
N VAL A 517 -16.73 -8.41 33.44
CA VAL A 517 -17.77 -9.14 32.70
C VAL A 517 -17.42 -10.62 32.59
N VAL A 518 -18.38 -11.49 32.85
CA VAL A 518 -18.27 -12.92 32.56
C VAL A 518 -18.92 -13.21 31.21
N ARG A 519 -18.24 -13.94 30.33
CA ARG A 519 -18.74 -14.43 29.03
C ARG A 519 -18.65 -15.95 28.98
N TRP A 520 -19.58 -16.60 28.30
CA TRP A 520 -19.60 -18.07 28.19
C TRP A 520 -20.32 -18.49 26.90
N ASP A 521 -20.20 -19.75 26.52
CA ASP A 521 -21.00 -20.38 25.47
C ASP A 521 -22.06 -21.32 26.05
N GLN A 522 -21.60 -22.45 26.58
CA GLN A 522 -22.45 -23.48 27.21
C GLN A 522 -22.60 -23.26 28.72
N GLY A 523 -21.71 -22.48 29.33
CA GLY A 523 -21.65 -22.17 30.74
C GLY A 523 -20.90 -23.22 31.56
N GLY A 524 -20.40 -22.79 32.72
CA GLY A 524 -19.64 -23.64 33.64
C GLY A 524 -18.18 -23.21 33.76
N GLN A 525 -17.51 -23.66 34.82
CA GLN A 525 -16.24 -23.07 35.23
C GLN A 525 -15.16 -23.06 34.14
N THR A 526 -15.08 -24.11 33.30
CA THR A 526 -14.06 -24.22 32.23
C THR A 526 -14.38 -23.44 30.96
N ASP A 527 -15.62 -22.98 30.81
CA ASP A 527 -16.12 -22.20 29.65
C ASP A 527 -16.23 -20.70 29.99
N ASP A 528 -16.30 -20.36 31.27
CA ASP A 528 -16.36 -18.96 31.73
C ASP A 528 -15.07 -18.21 31.37
N LEU A 529 -15.25 -17.06 30.71
CA LEU A 529 -14.24 -16.05 30.46
C LEU A 529 -14.51 -14.84 31.35
N VAL A 530 -13.48 -14.28 31.99
CA VAL A 530 -13.59 -13.03 32.74
C VAL A 530 -12.84 -11.92 32.01
N LEU A 531 -13.58 -10.91 31.54
CA LEU A 531 -13.06 -9.71 30.91
C LEU A 531 -12.96 -8.62 31.99
N VAL A 532 -11.82 -7.96 32.07
CA VAL A 532 -11.58 -6.86 33.00
C VAL A 532 -11.06 -5.66 32.23
N ILE A 533 -11.78 -4.55 32.30
CA ILE A 533 -11.43 -3.31 31.60
C ILE A 533 -11.12 -2.24 32.64
N ASN A 534 -9.91 -1.67 32.57
CA ASN A 534 -9.56 -0.43 33.26
C ASN A 534 -9.61 0.72 32.25
N ALA A 535 -10.64 1.57 32.33
CA ALA A 535 -10.83 2.73 31.48
C ALA A 535 -10.26 4.04 32.09
N SER A 536 -9.36 3.94 33.08
CA SER A 536 -8.68 5.10 33.67
C SER A 536 -7.23 5.27 33.18
N ALA A 537 -6.72 6.49 33.30
CA ALA A 537 -5.29 6.81 33.13
C ALA A 537 -4.41 6.20 34.24
N THR A 538 -5.01 5.72 35.33
CA THR A 538 -4.30 5.21 36.50
C THR A 538 -4.20 3.69 36.45
N ALA A 539 -2.97 3.17 36.40
CA ALA A 539 -2.75 1.74 36.60
C ALA A 539 -3.16 1.33 38.02
N ARG A 540 -3.76 0.15 38.15
CA ARG A 540 -4.26 -0.41 39.42
C ARG A 540 -3.40 -1.58 39.82
N THR A 541 -2.98 -1.63 41.08
CA THR A 541 -2.28 -2.80 41.65
C THR A 541 -3.04 -3.34 42.85
N GLY A 542 -3.12 -4.66 42.98
CA GLY A 542 -3.89 -5.30 44.06
C GLY A 542 -5.39 -5.01 44.04
N TYR A 543 -5.97 -4.72 42.87
CA TYR A 543 -7.39 -4.40 42.73
C TYR A 543 -8.24 -5.67 42.95
N SER A 544 -8.97 -5.71 44.06
CA SER A 544 -9.83 -6.86 44.37
C SER A 544 -11.13 -6.83 43.57
N MET A 545 -11.40 -7.89 42.83
CA MET A 545 -12.63 -8.07 42.05
C MET A 545 -13.21 -9.48 42.27
N PRO A 546 -14.54 -9.63 42.37
CA PRO A 546 -15.18 -10.95 42.38
C PRO A 546 -14.86 -11.77 41.11
N PHE A 547 -14.82 -13.09 41.22
CA PHE A 547 -14.66 -14.05 40.12
C PHE A 547 -15.75 -15.13 40.23
N PRO A 548 -16.17 -15.76 39.12
CA PRO A 548 -17.28 -16.72 39.14
C PRO A 548 -16.93 -18.03 39.87
N SER A 549 -15.65 -18.37 39.99
CA SER A 549 -15.19 -19.55 40.75
C SER A 549 -13.78 -19.38 41.32
N ALA A 550 -13.50 -20.09 42.42
CA ALA A 550 -12.20 -20.11 43.08
C ALA A 550 -11.16 -20.92 42.28
N GLY A 551 -9.88 -20.77 42.62
CA GLY A 551 -8.75 -21.45 42.00
C GLY A 551 -8.01 -20.60 40.98
N THR A 552 -7.13 -21.24 40.22
CA THR A 552 -6.28 -20.61 39.20
C THR A 552 -7.09 -20.11 38.02
N TRP A 553 -6.71 -18.94 37.49
CA TRP A 553 -7.20 -18.36 36.25
C TRP A 553 -6.01 -17.91 35.41
N TYR A 554 -6.00 -18.23 34.12
CA TYR A 554 -4.95 -17.90 33.17
C TYR A 554 -5.32 -16.64 32.40
N CYS A 555 -4.37 -15.72 32.28
CA CYS A 555 -4.49 -14.53 31.44
C CYS A 555 -4.35 -14.93 29.97
N LEU A 556 -5.42 -14.85 29.19
CA LEU A 556 -5.39 -15.12 27.75
C LEU A 556 -4.96 -13.90 26.95
N PHE A 557 -5.20 -12.70 27.50
CA PHE A 557 -4.89 -11.44 26.83
C PHE A 557 -4.62 -10.33 27.85
N ASN A 558 -3.64 -9.47 27.58
CA ASN A 558 -3.37 -8.28 28.37
C ASN A 558 -2.88 -7.15 27.45
N SER A 559 -3.72 -6.13 27.21
CA SER A 559 -3.39 -5.06 26.26
C SER A 559 -2.34 -4.06 26.74
N ASP A 560 -1.85 -4.17 27.98
CA ASP A 560 -0.79 -3.33 28.51
C ASP A 560 0.62 -3.93 28.38
N GLN A 561 0.77 -5.05 27.68
CA GLN A 561 2.08 -5.70 27.48
C GLN A 561 3.04 -4.80 26.68
N THR A 562 4.30 -4.77 27.13
CA THR A 562 5.39 -4.02 26.44
C THR A 562 5.76 -4.63 25.09
N ALA A 563 5.35 -5.87 24.83
CA ALA A 563 5.46 -6.52 23.52
C ALA A 563 4.57 -5.86 22.45
N TYR A 564 3.45 -5.25 22.85
CA TYR A 564 2.56 -4.55 21.91
C TYR A 564 3.01 -3.12 21.63
N ASP A 565 3.59 -2.44 22.62
CA ASP A 565 4.30 -1.19 22.43
C ASP A 565 5.25 -0.97 23.62
N ALA A 566 6.50 -0.60 23.34
CA ALA A 566 7.51 -0.42 24.39
C ALA A 566 7.17 0.69 25.41
N SER A 567 6.25 1.61 25.06
CA SER A 567 5.76 2.65 25.97
C SER A 567 4.63 2.20 26.90
N PHE A 568 4.10 0.98 26.74
CA PHE A 568 3.04 0.45 27.62
C PHE A 568 3.59 0.01 28.97
N GLY A 569 2.71 -0.08 29.98
CA GLY A 569 3.13 -0.24 31.38
C GLY A 569 3.60 -1.63 31.77
N GLY A 570 3.27 -2.66 30.98
CA GLY A 570 3.54 -4.06 31.31
C GLY A 570 2.82 -4.53 32.58
N VAL A 571 1.71 -3.89 32.97
CA VAL A 571 1.03 -4.17 34.24
C VAL A 571 0.10 -5.37 34.12
N GLY A 572 0.27 -6.33 35.03
CA GLY A 572 -0.51 -7.57 35.05
C GLY A 572 0.26 -8.78 34.54
N PRO A 573 -0.34 -9.97 34.60
CA PRO A 573 0.28 -11.18 34.06
C PRO A 573 0.46 -11.09 32.55
N ALA A 574 1.55 -11.70 32.05
CA ALA A 574 1.72 -12.03 30.64
C ALA A 574 0.69 -13.09 30.19
N VAL A 575 0.59 -13.32 28.89
CA VAL A 575 -0.26 -14.40 28.33
C VAL A 575 0.14 -15.74 28.95
N ASN A 576 -0.87 -16.54 29.30
CA ASN A 576 -0.81 -17.76 30.12
C ASN A 576 -0.22 -17.61 31.53
N GLY A 577 0.10 -16.38 31.98
CA GLY A 577 0.36 -16.08 33.38
C GLY A 577 -0.89 -16.25 34.23
N THR A 578 -0.72 -16.55 35.52
CA THR A 578 -1.83 -16.93 36.41
C THR A 578 -2.17 -15.90 37.46
N ILE A 579 -3.45 -15.79 37.79
CA ILE A 579 -3.96 -15.21 39.03
C ILE A 579 -4.72 -16.28 39.83
N THR A 580 -4.95 -16.05 41.12
CA THR A 580 -5.72 -16.97 41.97
C THR A 580 -6.94 -16.26 42.54
N ALA A 581 -8.12 -16.80 42.27
CA ALA A 581 -9.35 -16.41 42.96
C ALA A 581 -9.53 -17.26 44.22
N SER A 582 -9.83 -16.66 45.37
CA SER A 582 -9.95 -17.37 46.65
C SER A 582 -11.07 -16.81 47.52
N GLY A 583 -11.43 -17.54 48.59
CA GLY A 583 -12.49 -17.16 49.53
C GLY A 583 -13.84 -17.84 49.28
N GLY A 584 -14.77 -17.70 50.22
CA GLY A 584 -16.13 -18.26 50.14
C GLY A 584 -17.00 -17.61 49.06
N THR A 585 -16.80 -16.31 48.83
CA THR A 585 -17.19 -15.61 47.59
C THR A 585 -15.88 -15.37 46.84
N PRO A 586 -15.60 -16.11 45.76
CA PRO A 586 -14.30 -16.04 45.10
C PRO A 586 -13.97 -14.62 44.61
N ALA A 587 -12.78 -14.14 44.94
CA ALA A 587 -12.25 -12.86 44.46
C ALA A 587 -10.75 -12.99 44.15
N ALA A 588 -10.26 -12.22 43.19
CA ALA A 588 -8.85 -12.15 42.82
C ALA A 588 -8.31 -10.72 42.93
N ASN A 589 -7.04 -10.60 43.31
CA ASN A 589 -6.31 -9.34 43.29
C ASN A 589 -5.64 -9.15 41.93
N LEU A 590 -6.02 -8.09 41.22
CA LEU A 590 -5.61 -7.82 39.86
C LEU A 590 -4.63 -6.66 39.78
N ASN A 591 -3.67 -6.76 38.86
CA ASN A 591 -2.83 -5.66 38.43
C ASN A 591 -3.28 -5.26 37.02
N LEU A 592 -3.87 -4.08 36.87
CA LEU A 592 -4.51 -3.60 35.64
C LEU A 592 -3.74 -2.39 35.12
N GLY A 593 -3.24 -2.47 33.88
CA GLY A 593 -2.62 -1.32 33.22
C GLY A 593 -3.60 -0.16 33.02
N ALA A 594 -3.08 1.06 32.84
CA ALA A 594 -3.91 2.19 32.43
C ALA A 594 -4.54 1.89 31.06
N TYR A 595 -5.80 2.28 30.84
CA TYR A 595 -6.54 2.06 29.58
C TYR A 595 -6.31 0.66 28.99
N SER A 596 -6.64 -0.39 29.76
CA SER A 596 -6.31 -1.77 29.41
C SER A 596 -7.51 -2.71 29.46
N LEU A 597 -7.42 -3.78 28.67
CA LEU A 597 -8.30 -4.94 28.67
C LEU A 597 -7.46 -6.16 29.05
N GLN A 598 -7.96 -6.96 29.98
CA GLN A 598 -7.44 -8.28 30.30
C GLN A 598 -8.55 -9.33 30.18
N ILE A 599 -8.21 -10.51 29.67
CA ILE A 599 -9.14 -11.64 29.51
C ILE A 599 -8.58 -12.85 30.25
N TYR A 600 -9.41 -13.51 31.05
CA TYR A 600 -9.02 -14.66 31.86
C TYR A 600 -9.91 -15.87 31.57
N SER A 601 -9.34 -17.08 31.66
CA SER A 601 -10.09 -18.35 31.62
C SER A 601 -9.53 -19.37 32.62
N LYS A 602 -10.33 -20.39 32.95
CA LYS A 602 -9.84 -21.57 33.68
C LYS A 602 -8.95 -22.46 32.83
N THR A 603 -9.05 -22.35 31.53
CA THR A 603 -8.22 -23.08 30.56
C THR A 603 -7.18 -22.10 30.03
N PRO A 604 -5.87 -22.40 30.08
CA PRO A 604 -4.89 -21.56 29.41
C PRO A 604 -5.18 -21.55 27.91
N LEU A 605 -4.65 -20.56 27.19
CA LEU A 605 -4.58 -20.72 25.74
C LEU A 605 -3.77 -21.97 25.45
N PRO A 606 -4.18 -22.77 24.43
CA PRO A 606 -3.38 -23.88 23.97
C PRO A 606 -1.95 -23.41 23.87
N GLN A 607 -1.02 -24.20 24.41
CA GLN A 607 0.35 -23.91 24.06
C GLN A 607 0.44 -24.22 22.58
N ASP A 608 0.52 -23.16 21.76
CA ASP A 608 0.75 -23.33 20.34
C ASP A 608 1.98 -24.20 20.19
N SER A 609 1.92 -25.10 19.21
CA SER A 609 3.08 -25.89 18.89
C SER A 609 4.22 -24.95 18.56
N ALA A 610 5.32 -25.14 19.26
CA ALA A 610 6.47 -24.28 19.17
C ALA A 610 7.67 -25.12 18.78
N ALA A 611 8.33 -24.71 17.70
CA ALA A 611 9.63 -25.25 17.36
C ALA A 611 10.70 -24.22 17.76
N SER A 612 11.71 -24.69 18.47
CA SER A 612 12.95 -23.95 18.70
C SER A 612 14.12 -24.69 18.06
N PHE A 613 15.09 -23.89 17.65
CA PHE A 613 16.20 -24.32 16.82
C PHE A 613 17.47 -23.87 17.52
N ASP A 614 18.33 -24.82 17.84
CA ASP A 614 19.59 -24.54 18.53
C ASP A 614 20.78 -25.15 17.75
N PRO A 615 21.71 -24.31 17.26
CA PRO A 615 21.61 -22.85 17.21
C PRO A 615 20.47 -22.37 16.29
N PRO A 616 19.90 -21.16 16.49
CA PRO A 616 18.85 -20.62 15.62
C PRO A 616 19.34 -20.25 14.22
N ASN A 617 20.66 -20.19 14.03
CA ASN A 617 21.33 -20.00 12.75
C ASN A 617 22.59 -20.90 12.72
N PRO A 618 22.43 -22.21 12.45
CA PRO A 618 23.55 -23.17 12.41
C PRO A 618 24.56 -22.82 11.32
N SER A 619 25.83 -23.17 11.56
CA SER A 619 26.93 -22.84 10.65
C SER A 619 27.80 -24.05 10.34
N GLY A 620 28.03 -24.33 9.05
CA GLY A 620 28.88 -25.43 8.57
C GLY A 620 28.12 -26.72 8.25
N CYS A 621 28.57 -27.48 7.24
CA CYS A 621 28.04 -28.81 6.99
C CYS A 621 28.52 -29.85 7.99
N GLY A 622 27.68 -30.87 8.21
CA GLY A 622 27.88 -31.82 9.29
C GLY A 622 27.67 -31.21 10.68
N SER A 623 27.31 -29.92 10.78
CA SER A 623 26.88 -29.34 12.04
C SER A 623 25.53 -29.92 12.44
N THR A 624 25.30 -30.04 13.74
CA THR A 624 24.07 -30.59 14.28
C THR A 624 23.11 -29.45 14.58
N LEU A 625 21.94 -29.46 13.93
CA LEU A 625 20.80 -28.62 14.30
C LEU A 625 19.95 -29.39 15.32
N ARG A 626 19.88 -28.89 16.55
CA ARG A 626 18.96 -29.41 17.55
C ARG A 626 17.59 -28.78 17.34
N ILE A 627 16.67 -29.56 16.81
CA ILE A 627 15.26 -29.20 16.64
C ILE A 627 14.53 -29.64 17.90
N THR A 628 13.97 -28.69 18.65
CA THR A 628 13.09 -28.98 19.77
C THR A 628 11.69 -28.56 19.40
N TYR A 629 10.80 -29.52 19.24
CA TYR A 629 9.41 -29.31 18.97
C TYR A 629 8.59 -29.59 20.23
N SER A 630 8.03 -28.54 20.81
CA SER A 630 6.91 -28.69 21.72
C SER A 630 5.68 -28.85 20.86
N SER A 631 5.06 -30.04 20.91
CA SER A 631 3.76 -30.23 20.28
C SER A 631 2.68 -29.38 20.93
N GLY A 632 2.95 -28.83 22.13
CA GLY A 632 1.97 -28.15 22.96
C GLY A 632 0.69 -28.96 23.02
N ASP A 633 -0.43 -28.29 22.75
CA ASP A 633 -1.76 -28.91 22.62
C ASP A 633 -2.18 -29.14 21.15
N GLY A 634 -1.26 -28.94 20.19
CA GLY A 634 -1.50 -29.05 18.76
C GLY A 634 -1.77 -30.47 18.24
N ALA A 635 -1.86 -30.62 16.91
CA ALA A 635 -2.26 -31.87 16.23
C ALA A 635 -1.45 -33.12 16.63
N LEU A 636 -0.23 -32.92 17.14
CA LEU A 636 0.72 -33.96 17.53
C LEU A 636 0.86 -34.15 19.05
N SER A 637 0.07 -33.47 19.87
CA SER A 637 0.12 -33.53 21.35
C SER A 637 0.03 -34.96 21.92
N ASN A 638 -0.79 -35.80 21.30
CA ASN A 638 -1.00 -37.21 21.67
C ASN A 638 -0.31 -38.23 20.75
N ALA A 639 0.59 -37.79 19.86
CA ALA A 639 1.26 -38.70 18.96
C ALA A 639 2.18 -39.66 19.74
N ALA A 640 2.09 -40.97 19.45
CA ALA A 640 2.98 -41.97 20.03
C ALA A 640 4.41 -41.85 19.50
N SER A 641 4.55 -41.29 18.30
CA SER A 641 5.79 -41.00 17.59
C SER A 641 5.60 -39.71 16.79
N VAL A 642 6.59 -38.82 16.80
CA VAL A 642 6.63 -37.63 15.94
C VAL A 642 7.86 -37.71 15.05
N TYR A 643 7.67 -37.32 13.80
CA TYR A 643 8.72 -37.14 12.82
C TYR A 643 8.82 -35.65 12.49
N ALA A 644 10.05 -35.16 12.38
CA ALA A 644 10.29 -33.92 11.66
C ALA A 644 10.29 -34.28 10.16
N TYR A 645 9.31 -33.78 9.42
CA TYR A 645 9.32 -33.84 7.96
C TYR A 645 10.16 -32.69 7.45
N ILE A 646 11.40 -33.03 7.10
CA ILE A 646 12.43 -32.06 6.78
C ILE A 646 12.63 -32.04 5.28
N GLY A 647 12.32 -30.90 4.67
CA GLY A 647 12.82 -30.51 3.36
C GLY A 647 14.04 -29.60 3.50
N ARG A 648 14.82 -29.50 2.43
CA ARG A 648 15.94 -28.56 2.36
C ARG A 648 15.67 -27.57 1.24
N ASN A 649 16.16 -26.34 1.36
CA ASN A 649 16.29 -25.45 0.22
C ASN A 649 14.95 -25.25 -0.54
N ASN A 650 13.91 -24.80 0.15
CA ASN A 650 12.53 -24.74 -0.35
C ASN A 650 11.93 -26.14 -0.66
N TRP A 651 11.88 -26.99 0.36
CA TRP A 651 11.24 -28.33 0.31
C TRP A 651 11.84 -29.36 -0.66
N GLN A 652 13.09 -29.19 -1.11
CA GLN A 652 13.81 -30.21 -1.86
C GLN A 652 14.12 -31.46 -1.02
N ASN A 653 14.00 -32.63 -1.65
CA ASN A 653 14.28 -33.95 -1.08
C ASN A 653 13.69 -34.17 0.33
N PRO A 654 12.38 -33.93 0.54
CA PRO A 654 11.83 -33.96 1.87
C PRO A 654 11.70 -35.40 2.39
N SER A 655 12.01 -35.61 3.66
CA SER A 655 11.91 -36.93 4.29
C SER A 655 11.50 -36.86 5.76
N ASN A 656 10.89 -37.92 6.25
CA ASN A 656 10.51 -38.07 7.65
C ASN A 656 11.70 -38.52 8.51
N HIS A 657 12.06 -37.73 9.52
CA HIS A 657 13.09 -38.06 10.50
C HIS A 657 12.47 -38.29 11.88
N PRO A 658 12.62 -39.49 12.48
CA PRO A 658 12.02 -39.80 13.78
C PRO A 658 12.62 -38.93 14.89
N MET A 659 11.76 -38.31 15.70
CA MET A 659 12.16 -37.52 16.85
C MET A 659 12.11 -38.35 18.14
N VAL A 660 12.94 -37.98 19.12
CA VAL A 660 12.99 -38.63 20.44
C VAL A 660 12.34 -37.74 21.49
N LYS A 661 11.44 -38.29 22.29
CA LYS A 661 10.77 -37.54 23.36
C LYS A 661 11.73 -37.32 24.54
N SER A 662 11.94 -36.07 24.94
CA SER A 662 12.83 -35.65 26.03
C SER A 662 12.24 -34.45 26.78
N ASN A 663 12.03 -34.58 28.11
CA ASN A 663 11.45 -33.55 28.97
C ASN A 663 10.12 -32.97 28.45
N GLY A 664 9.25 -33.82 27.88
CA GLY A 664 7.95 -33.42 27.34
C GLY A 664 7.97 -32.94 25.88
N ASN A 665 9.13 -32.51 25.37
CA ASN A 665 9.29 -32.07 23.97
C ASN A 665 9.84 -33.19 23.08
N TRP A 666 9.62 -33.07 21.78
CA TRP A 666 10.24 -33.92 20.76
C TRP A 666 11.54 -33.28 20.30
N VAL A 667 12.62 -34.04 20.33
CA VAL A 667 13.96 -33.56 20.01
C VAL A 667 14.55 -34.38 18.88
N LEU A 668 15.10 -33.70 17.88
CA LEU A 668 15.91 -34.30 16.83
C LEU A 668 17.22 -33.53 16.73
N ASN A 669 18.32 -34.26 16.80
CA ASN A 669 19.62 -33.76 16.38
C ASN A 669 19.76 -34.11 14.90
N TYR A 670 19.49 -33.14 14.04
CA TYR A 670 19.58 -33.30 12.60
C TYR A 670 20.98 -32.87 12.15
N GLU A 671 21.76 -33.81 11.62
CA GLU A 671 23.04 -33.49 10.99
C GLU A 671 22.75 -32.85 9.63
N ILE A 672 23.20 -31.61 9.47
CA ILE A 672 22.90 -30.84 8.27
C ILE A 672 23.72 -31.43 7.09
N PRO A 673 23.06 -31.97 6.05
CA PRO A 673 23.74 -32.54 4.91
C PRO A 673 24.43 -31.48 4.05
N GLU A 674 25.39 -31.89 3.22
CA GLU A 674 26.04 -30.99 2.26
C GLU A 674 25.03 -30.22 1.37
N LEU A 675 25.41 -28.99 1.00
CA LEU A 675 24.66 -28.07 0.12
C LEU A 675 23.29 -27.62 0.69
N THR A 676 23.21 -27.35 2.00
CA THR A 676 21.95 -26.95 2.68
C THR A 676 22.04 -25.51 3.19
N PHE A 677 21.18 -24.59 2.71
CA PHE A 677 21.11 -23.18 3.18
C PHE A 677 19.87 -22.84 3.98
N GLU A 678 18.86 -23.68 3.88
CA GLU A 678 17.62 -23.56 4.63
C GLU A 678 17.12 -24.96 4.91
N VAL A 679 16.69 -25.18 6.15
CA VAL A 679 15.95 -26.38 6.56
C VAL A 679 14.49 -25.97 6.68
N ASN A 680 13.61 -26.53 5.85
CA ASN A 680 12.16 -26.33 5.95
C ASN A 680 11.55 -27.48 6.74
N LEU A 681 10.72 -27.16 7.73
CA LEU A 681 10.18 -28.15 8.65
C LEU A 681 8.67 -28.06 8.75
N SER A 682 8.08 -29.24 8.81
CA SER A 682 6.77 -29.50 9.40
C SER A 682 6.91 -30.74 10.26
N PHE A 683 5.95 -30.99 11.14
CA PHE A 683 5.96 -32.15 12.01
C PHE A 683 4.79 -33.06 11.66
N THR A 684 4.97 -34.38 11.78
CA THR A 684 3.92 -35.36 11.50
C THR A 684 4.02 -36.56 12.42
N ASP A 685 2.94 -37.32 12.59
CA ASP A 685 2.97 -38.64 13.23
C ASP A 685 3.45 -39.75 12.28
N GLY A 686 3.81 -39.40 11.04
CA GLY A 686 4.17 -40.34 9.97
C GLY A 686 2.96 -40.88 9.20
N GLY A 687 1.76 -40.38 9.51
CA GLY A 687 0.50 -40.73 8.86
C GLY A 687 -0.26 -39.49 8.41
N SER A 688 -1.52 -39.36 8.84
CA SER A 688 -2.43 -38.31 8.38
C SER A 688 -2.38 -37.04 9.23
N LYS A 689 -1.66 -37.02 10.37
CA LYS A 689 -1.60 -35.83 11.22
C LYS A 689 -0.37 -35.01 10.90
N TRP A 690 -0.58 -33.73 10.70
CA TRP A 690 0.44 -32.77 10.33
C TRP A 690 0.30 -31.53 11.18
N ASP A 691 1.44 -30.98 11.55
CA ASP A 691 1.55 -29.65 12.08
C ASP A 691 2.50 -28.86 11.19
N ASN A 692 1.95 -27.86 10.52
CA ASN A 692 2.62 -27.02 9.55
C ASN A 692 2.58 -25.54 9.95
N ASN A 693 2.52 -25.23 11.25
CA ASN A 693 2.53 -23.86 11.76
C ASN A 693 1.41 -23.01 11.13
N ASP A 694 0.17 -23.51 11.19
CA ASP A 694 -1.02 -22.89 10.60
C ASP A 694 -0.88 -22.52 9.10
N GLY A 695 -0.15 -23.36 8.36
CA GLY A 695 0.09 -23.18 6.93
C GLY A 695 1.31 -22.33 6.58
N LEU A 696 2.05 -21.82 7.57
CA LEU A 696 3.28 -21.02 7.34
C LEU A 696 4.55 -21.87 7.24
N ASN A 697 4.53 -23.09 7.79
CA ASN A 697 5.71 -23.95 8.04
C ASN A 697 6.77 -23.27 8.93
N TRP A 698 7.78 -24.05 9.37
CA TRP A 698 8.98 -23.48 9.97
C TRP A 698 10.13 -23.48 8.95
N SER A 699 11.01 -22.49 9.08
CA SER A 699 12.24 -22.39 8.33
C SER A 699 13.40 -22.03 9.26
N VAL A 700 14.54 -22.67 9.04
CA VAL A 700 15.80 -22.37 9.72
C VAL A 700 16.87 -22.08 8.67
N PRO A 701 17.40 -20.85 8.60
CA PRO A 701 18.53 -20.56 7.74
C PRO A 701 19.80 -21.25 8.25
N VAL A 702 20.62 -21.77 7.33
CA VAL A 702 21.91 -22.43 7.62
C VAL A 702 23.04 -21.64 6.96
N ALA A 703 23.97 -21.14 7.77
CA ALA A 703 25.16 -20.47 7.30
C ALA A 703 26.25 -21.50 6.89
N ASN A 704 27.09 -21.18 5.90
CA ASN A 704 28.35 -21.90 5.62
C ASN A 704 28.25 -23.44 5.40
N CYS A 705 27.10 -24.03 5.05
CA CYS A 705 26.99 -25.46 4.74
C CYS A 705 26.85 -25.75 3.24
N GLY A 706 27.97 -26.18 2.65
CA GLY A 706 28.08 -26.63 1.26
C GLY A 706 28.31 -25.43 0.36
N ASP A 707 28.61 -25.69 -0.92
CA ASP A 707 28.38 -24.65 -1.91
C ASP A 707 26.90 -24.27 -1.81
N LEU A 708 26.68 -23.01 -1.44
CA LEU A 708 25.39 -22.42 -1.16
C LEU A 708 24.41 -22.74 -2.33
N PRO A 709 23.09 -22.59 -2.16
CA PRO A 709 22.19 -22.48 -3.30
C PRO A 709 22.77 -21.50 -4.27
N ALA A 710 22.60 -21.73 -5.57
CA ALA A 710 22.58 -20.69 -6.59
C ALA A 710 23.45 -19.48 -6.18
N THR A 711 24.75 -19.71 -5.93
CA THR A 711 25.49 -18.78 -5.09
C THR A 711 25.78 -17.60 -5.97
N VAL A 712 25.24 -16.44 -5.62
CA VAL A 712 25.74 -15.21 -6.20
C VAL A 712 26.68 -14.56 -5.20
N ASN A 713 27.92 -14.35 -5.63
CA ASN A 713 28.88 -13.52 -4.96
C ASN A 713 29.15 -12.31 -5.82
N TRP A 714 29.34 -11.16 -5.19
CA TRP A 714 29.79 -9.97 -5.89
C TRP A 714 31.01 -9.35 -5.24
N THR A 715 31.85 -8.71 -6.03
CA THR A 715 33.04 -8.01 -5.53
C THR A 715 33.12 -6.64 -6.17
N PRO A 716 33.27 -5.55 -5.39
CA PRO A 716 33.30 -5.48 -3.91
C PRO A 716 31.94 -5.81 -3.25
N GLN A 717 31.94 -6.30 -2.00
CA GLN A 717 30.73 -6.72 -1.26
C GLN A 717 29.81 -5.56 -0.85
N ALA A 718 30.41 -4.41 -0.53
CA ALA A 718 29.72 -3.13 -0.37
C ALA A 718 30.36 -2.16 -1.36
N PRO A 719 29.90 -2.15 -2.63
CA PRO A 719 30.38 -1.19 -3.61
C PRO A 719 30.21 0.23 -3.07
N ASN A 720 31.32 0.96 -2.99
CA ASN A 720 31.34 2.35 -2.57
C ASN A 720 31.74 3.20 -3.77
N GLY A 721 30.87 4.10 -4.21
CA GLY A 721 30.96 4.71 -5.53
C GLY A 721 30.44 3.80 -6.65
N CYS A 722 30.41 4.30 -7.88
CA CYS A 722 29.94 3.57 -9.07
C CYS A 722 31.02 2.64 -9.65
N VAL A 723 31.71 1.91 -8.77
CA VAL A 723 32.77 0.97 -9.14
C VAL A 723 32.14 -0.29 -9.72
N PRO A 724 32.62 -0.83 -10.87
CA PRO A 724 32.07 -2.05 -11.45
C PRO A 724 32.05 -3.21 -10.47
N VAL A 725 30.96 -3.96 -10.48
CA VAL A 725 30.74 -5.10 -9.62
C VAL A 725 30.93 -6.39 -10.40
N THR A 726 31.80 -7.27 -9.91
CA THR A 726 31.96 -8.60 -10.52
C THR A 726 31.01 -9.57 -9.87
N ILE A 727 29.97 -9.98 -10.60
CA ILE A 727 29.00 -11.01 -10.23
C ILE A 727 29.58 -12.37 -10.57
N THR A 728 29.61 -13.27 -9.60
CA THR A 728 29.93 -14.69 -9.77
C THR A 728 28.72 -15.50 -9.33
N TYR A 729 28.10 -16.19 -10.27
CA TYR A 729 26.94 -17.02 -10.06
C TYR A 729 27.29 -18.50 -10.20
N LYS A 730 26.90 -19.31 -9.23
CA LYS A 730 27.06 -20.77 -9.25
C LYS A 730 25.68 -21.41 -9.12
N PRO A 731 25.05 -21.96 -10.18
CA PRO A 731 23.69 -22.50 -10.13
C PRO A 731 23.55 -23.81 -9.32
N ASN A 732 24.50 -24.14 -8.43
CA ASN A 732 24.50 -25.37 -7.65
C ASN A 732 23.23 -25.48 -6.81
N GLY A 733 22.45 -26.54 -7.03
CA GLY A 733 21.21 -26.83 -6.30
C GLY A 733 20.00 -25.96 -6.69
N GLY A 734 20.17 -24.98 -7.59
CA GLY A 734 19.11 -24.09 -8.07
C GLY A 734 18.46 -24.55 -9.40
N PRO A 735 17.37 -23.88 -9.85
CA PRO A 735 16.66 -24.21 -11.08
C PRO A 735 17.52 -24.28 -12.35
N LEU A 736 18.67 -23.58 -12.34
CA LEU A 736 19.59 -23.47 -13.47
C LEU A 736 20.78 -24.44 -13.41
N MET A 737 20.80 -25.42 -12.50
CA MET A 737 21.93 -26.35 -12.30
C MET A 737 22.36 -27.08 -13.58
N ASN A 738 21.42 -27.35 -14.48
CA ASN A 738 21.66 -28.05 -15.75
C ASN A 738 21.66 -27.11 -16.97
N ALA A 739 21.65 -25.78 -16.77
CA ALA A 739 21.60 -24.82 -17.87
C ALA A 739 22.92 -24.80 -18.67
N THR A 740 22.81 -24.80 -20.00
CA THR A 740 23.96 -24.70 -20.92
C THR A 740 24.37 -23.25 -21.20
N SER A 741 23.53 -22.28 -20.83
CA SER A 741 23.73 -20.84 -20.97
C SER A 741 22.98 -20.11 -19.87
N ILE A 742 23.58 -19.07 -19.27
CA ILE A 742 22.97 -18.30 -18.18
C ILE A 742 23.08 -16.81 -18.47
N TYR A 743 21.98 -16.08 -18.27
CA TYR A 743 21.88 -14.63 -18.45
C TYR A 743 21.61 -13.96 -17.10
N PHE A 744 22.29 -12.84 -16.87
CA PHE A 744 22.11 -11.89 -15.77
C PHE A 744 21.00 -10.94 -16.18
N HIS A 745 19.83 -11.05 -15.56
CA HIS A 745 18.69 -10.17 -15.78
C HIS A 745 18.66 -9.17 -14.63
N VAL A 746 18.96 -7.90 -14.90
CA VAL A 746 19.30 -6.91 -13.88
C VAL A 746 18.59 -5.59 -14.14
N GLY A 747 18.02 -5.02 -13.09
CA GLY A 747 17.66 -3.62 -12.98
C GLY A 747 18.35 -2.96 -11.79
N HIS A 748 17.97 -1.73 -11.49
CA HIS A 748 18.44 -1.01 -10.30
C HIS A 748 17.33 -0.20 -9.66
N ASN A 749 17.46 0.07 -8.36
CA ASN A 749 16.58 0.94 -7.57
C ASN A 749 15.08 0.55 -7.70
N GLY A 750 14.78 -0.75 -7.60
CA GLY A 750 13.45 -1.33 -7.77
C GLY A 750 13.16 -1.74 -9.22
N TRP A 751 14.03 -2.54 -9.84
CA TRP A 751 13.85 -3.09 -11.20
C TRP A 751 13.73 -2.04 -12.33
N ARG A 752 14.50 -0.95 -12.27
CA ARG A 752 14.56 0.05 -13.34
C ARG A 752 15.64 -0.28 -14.37
N ASP A 753 15.44 0.20 -15.60
CA ASP A 753 16.35 0.01 -16.74
C ASP A 753 16.78 -1.44 -16.95
N VAL A 754 15.80 -2.35 -16.87
CA VAL A 754 16.05 -3.79 -16.89
C VAL A 754 16.75 -4.21 -18.18
N GLY A 755 17.90 -4.86 -18.02
CA GLY A 755 18.72 -5.37 -19.11
C GLY A 755 19.14 -6.80 -18.88
N GLU A 756 19.65 -7.42 -19.94
CA GLU A 756 20.15 -8.80 -19.91
C GLU A 756 21.59 -8.86 -20.42
N GLN A 757 22.45 -9.56 -19.69
CA GLN A 757 23.83 -9.81 -20.10
C GLN A 757 24.21 -11.28 -19.90
N ALA A 758 24.83 -11.90 -20.90
CA ALA A 758 25.28 -13.29 -20.81
C ALA A 758 26.44 -13.42 -19.81
N LEU A 759 26.38 -14.41 -18.92
CA LEU A 759 27.53 -14.75 -18.08
C LEU A 759 28.52 -15.64 -18.85
N VAL A 760 29.80 -15.53 -18.50
CA VAL A 760 30.87 -16.39 -19.04
C VAL A 760 31.15 -17.51 -18.06
N LYS A 761 31.12 -18.76 -18.52
CA LYS A 761 31.52 -19.92 -17.71
C LYS A 761 33.02 -19.83 -17.41
N TYR A 762 33.36 -19.73 -16.13
CA TYR A 762 34.71 -19.46 -15.63
C TYR A 762 35.41 -20.72 -15.08
N ALA A 763 34.66 -21.64 -14.46
CA ALA A 763 35.14 -22.94 -13.95
C ALA A 763 33.99 -23.97 -13.93
N ASP A 764 34.22 -25.16 -13.37
CA ASP A 764 33.17 -26.18 -13.21
C ASP A 764 31.98 -25.62 -12.41
N ASN A 765 30.88 -25.36 -13.12
CA ASN A 765 29.65 -24.71 -12.63
C ASN A 765 29.77 -23.27 -12.12
N ASP A 766 30.87 -22.55 -12.34
CA ASP A 766 30.99 -21.12 -12.02
C ASP A 766 30.76 -20.24 -13.25
N TRP A 767 29.86 -19.26 -13.13
CA TRP A 767 29.54 -18.28 -14.16
C TRP A 767 29.89 -16.89 -13.66
N ARG A 768 30.44 -16.01 -14.51
CA ARG A 768 30.87 -14.67 -14.11
C ARG A 768 30.51 -13.59 -15.12
N LEU A 769 30.28 -12.39 -14.59
CA LEU A 769 30.13 -11.14 -15.35
C LEU A 769 30.69 -9.99 -14.50
N THR A 770 31.37 -9.05 -15.13
CA THR A 770 31.63 -7.74 -14.52
C THR A 770 30.61 -6.75 -15.03
N TYR A 771 29.70 -6.33 -14.14
CA TYR A 771 28.65 -5.38 -14.43
C TYR A 771 29.10 -3.97 -14.03
N ALA A 772 29.03 -3.03 -14.96
CA ALA A 772 29.26 -1.63 -14.65
C ALA A 772 28.02 -1.10 -13.91
N ILE A 773 28.18 -0.72 -12.64
CA ILE A 773 27.09 -0.16 -11.85
C ILE A 773 26.68 1.19 -12.47
N PRO A 774 25.41 1.37 -12.85
CA PRO A 774 24.90 2.66 -13.29
C PRO A 774 25.09 3.73 -12.20
N GLU A 775 25.34 4.98 -12.60
CA GLU A 775 25.36 6.09 -11.65
C GLU A 775 24.04 6.18 -10.86
N ASP A 776 24.09 6.68 -9.63
CA ASP A 776 22.92 6.86 -8.76
C ASP A 776 22.22 5.56 -8.34
N THR A 777 22.92 4.44 -8.45
CA THR A 777 22.48 3.16 -7.89
C THR A 777 22.65 3.20 -6.37
N TRP A 778 21.56 3.06 -5.62
CA TRP A 778 21.61 2.68 -4.20
C TRP A 778 21.36 1.19 -4.02
N GLN A 779 20.78 0.53 -5.03
CA GLN A 779 20.59 -0.92 -5.08
C GLN A 779 20.58 -1.45 -6.53
N LEU A 780 21.30 -2.53 -6.83
CA LEU A 780 21.03 -3.36 -8.02
C LEU A 780 20.02 -4.44 -7.66
N ASP A 781 19.09 -4.76 -8.54
CA ASP A 781 18.10 -5.84 -8.39
C ASP A 781 18.30 -6.81 -9.57
N PHE A 782 18.49 -8.10 -9.32
CA PHE A 782 18.75 -9.03 -10.42
C PHE A 782 18.32 -10.47 -10.13
N VAL A 783 18.18 -11.23 -11.21
CA VAL A 783 17.89 -12.66 -11.26
C VAL A 783 18.68 -13.32 -12.40
N PHE A 784 18.63 -14.66 -12.48
CA PHE A 784 19.28 -15.41 -13.57
C PHE A 784 18.25 -16.21 -14.37
N LYS A 785 18.53 -16.46 -15.66
CA LYS A 785 17.68 -17.30 -16.53
C LYS A 785 18.46 -18.07 -17.59
N ASP A 786 17.82 -19.09 -18.18
CA ASP A 786 18.42 -20.01 -19.16
C ASP A 786 18.36 -19.58 -20.65
N GLY A 787 18.03 -18.31 -20.95
CA GLY A 787 17.99 -17.81 -22.34
C GLY A 787 17.56 -16.34 -22.44
N VAL A 788 17.46 -15.81 -23.67
CA VAL A 788 17.01 -14.44 -23.94
C VAL A 788 15.48 -14.37 -24.03
N GLY A 789 14.88 -13.30 -23.49
CA GLY A 789 13.43 -13.04 -23.45
C GLY A 789 12.68 -13.77 -22.33
N ASP A 790 11.37 -13.52 -22.16
CA ASP A 790 10.66 -13.89 -20.91
C ASP A 790 9.76 -15.13 -20.99
N GLN A 791 9.28 -15.51 -22.19
CA GLN A 791 8.34 -16.63 -22.33
C GLN A 791 9.04 -17.99 -22.34
N GLY A 792 8.57 -18.92 -21.51
CA GLY A 792 8.98 -20.32 -21.50
C GLY A 792 10.40 -20.58 -20.99
N ARG A 793 10.96 -19.67 -20.19
CA ARG A 793 12.31 -19.79 -19.59
C ARG A 793 12.26 -20.33 -18.17
N VAL A 794 13.34 -21.00 -17.78
CA VAL A 794 13.60 -21.35 -16.39
C VAL A 794 14.30 -20.17 -15.75
N TRP A 795 13.72 -19.69 -14.65
CA TRP A 795 14.24 -18.58 -13.87
C TRP A 795 14.81 -19.10 -12.57
N ASP A 796 15.91 -18.51 -12.17
CA ASP A 796 16.36 -18.54 -10.79
C ASP A 796 16.23 -17.12 -10.25
N ASN A 797 15.14 -16.88 -9.53
CA ASN A 797 14.79 -15.58 -8.96
C ASN A 797 14.89 -15.59 -7.43
N ASN A 798 15.78 -16.42 -6.88
CA ASN A 798 16.01 -16.51 -5.44
C ASN A 798 14.70 -16.81 -4.66
N ASP A 799 13.92 -17.78 -5.13
CA ASP A 799 12.61 -18.16 -4.57
C ASP A 799 11.61 -16.97 -4.47
N GLY A 800 11.62 -16.10 -5.48
CA GLY A 800 10.76 -14.92 -5.55
C GLY A 800 11.21 -13.74 -4.70
N LYS A 801 12.42 -13.78 -4.13
CA LYS A 801 13.00 -12.68 -3.35
C LYS A 801 13.94 -11.78 -4.15
N ASP A 802 14.36 -12.22 -5.34
CA ASP A 802 15.40 -11.59 -6.16
C ASP A 802 16.74 -11.41 -5.39
N TRP A 803 17.81 -11.02 -6.08
CA TRP A 803 19.04 -10.62 -5.41
C TRP A 803 19.24 -9.12 -5.48
N HIS A 804 19.77 -8.57 -4.39
CA HIS A 804 20.01 -7.14 -4.25
C HIS A 804 21.46 -6.85 -3.88
N VAL A 805 22.10 -5.92 -4.60
CA VAL A 805 23.40 -5.35 -4.20
C VAL A 805 23.18 -3.92 -3.73
N THR A 806 23.27 -3.65 -2.42
CA THR A 806 23.29 -2.28 -1.91
C THR A 806 24.58 -1.59 -2.33
N VAL A 807 24.45 -0.40 -2.89
CA VAL A 807 25.57 0.41 -3.36
C VAL A 807 25.62 1.69 -2.53
N GLN A 808 26.75 1.93 -1.88
CA GLN A 808 26.95 3.09 -1.01
C GLN A 808 27.61 4.21 -1.79
N ASN A 809 27.11 5.44 -1.67
CA ASN A 809 27.72 6.62 -2.27
C ASN A 809 28.09 6.45 -3.76
N CYS A 810 27.35 5.64 -4.54
CA CYS A 810 27.39 5.73 -6.01
C CYS A 810 26.64 7.00 -6.40
N LEU A 811 27.29 8.09 -6.06
CA LEU A 811 26.94 9.43 -6.42
C LEU A 811 27.46 9.62 -7.84
N ARG A 812 26.68 10.35 -8.63
CA ARG A 812 27.11 11.05 -9.83
C ARG A 812 28.60 11.38 -9.84
N LEU A 813 29.31 10.79 -10.80
CA LEU A 813 30.66 11.21 -11.21
C LEU A 813 30.59 12.53 -12.00
N ASP A 814 29.55 13.34 -11.82
CA ASP A 814 29.34 14.67 -12.37
C ASP A 814 28.98 15.71 -11.28
N GLU A 815 28.92 15.30 -10.00
CA GLU A 815 28.63 16.18 -8.85
C GLU A 815 29.80 16.29 -7.86
N PRO A 816 29.92 17.42 -7.12
CA PRO A 816 30.99 17.56 -6.17
C PRO A 816 30.76 16.77 -4.89
N PHE A 817 31.73 15.93 -4.52
CA PHE A 817 31.66 15.11 -3.31
C PHE A 817 33.03 14.93 -2.66
N ILE A 818 33.02 14.57 -1.37
CA ILE A 818 34.19 14.08 -0.64
C ILE A 818 33.75 13.01 0.36
N THR A 819 34.48 11.90 0.43
CA THR A 819 34.19 10.80 1.37
C THR A 819 35.47 10.26 1.98
N ILE A 820 35.43 9.83 3.25
CA ILE A 820 36.51 9.07 3.91
C ILE A 820 36.16 7.59 3.79
N THR A 821 37.01 6.80 3.14
CA THR A 821 36.82 5.35 2.94
C THR A 821 37.63 4.50 3.90
N ASN A 822 38.61 5.08 4.58
CA ASN A 822 39.40 4.42 5.63
C ASN A 822 39.98 5.46 6.60
N PRO A 823 39.91 5.25 7.93
CA PRO A 823 39.33 4.10 8.64
C PRO A 823 37.80 4.10 8.59
N ALA A 824 37.19 2.98 8.97
CA ALA A 824 35.74 2.90 9.15
C ALA A 824 35.25 3.90 10.23
N PRO A 825 33.99 4.36 10.17
CA PRO A 825 33.42 5.21 11.20
C PRO A 825 33.58 4.61 12.61
N LEU A 826 33.82 5.47 13.62
CA LEU A 826 33.93 5.09 15.04
C LEU A 826 35.05 4.08 15.37
N THR A 827 36.23 4.27 14.77
CA THR A 827 37.38 3.38 15.00
C THR A 827 38.06 3.68 16.35
N ALA A 828 38.30 2.66 17.18
CA ALA A 828 39.10 2.77 18.39
C ALA A 828 40.52 2.21 18.17
N VAL A 829 41.54 2.92 18.68
CA VAL A 829 42.95 2.52 18.62
C VAL A 829 43.59 2.56 20.00
N SER A 830 44.57 1.68 20.21
CA SER A 830 45.34 1.67 21.46
C SER A 830 46.13 2.97 21.65
N ASN A 831 46.53 3.26 22.89
CA ASN A 831 47.30 4.46 23.24
C ASN A 831 48.60 4.56 22.41
N ALA A 832 49.22 3.42 22.08
CA ALA A 832 50.44 3.36 21.28
C ALA A 832 50.29 3.92 19.85
N VAL A 833 49.06 4.03 19.32
CA VAL A 833 48.79 4.56 17.98
C VAL A 833 48.67 6.08 18.05
N THR A 834 49.76 6.78 17.73
CA THR A 834 49.83 8.26 17.78
C THR A 834 49.44 8.94 16.46
N ASN A 835 49.29 8.19 15.37
CA ASN A 835 48.94 8.69 14.04
C ASN A 835 48.05 7.68 13.29
N ILE A 836 47.22 8.16 12.36
CA ILE A 836 46.40 7.30 11.49
C ILE A 836 46.48 7.74 10.02
N GLN A 837 46.43 6.78 9.09
CA GLN A 837 46.31 7.07 7.66
C GLN A 837 44.84 7.24 7.30
N LEU A 838 44.51 8.32 6.57
CA LEU A 838 43.20 8.49 5.95
C LEU A 838 43.26 8.20 4.46
N ARG A 839 42.20 7.59 3.93
CA ARG A 839 41.98 7.45 2.48
C ARG A 839 40.54 7.80 2.18
N GLY A 840 40.29 8.25 0.95
CA GLY A 840 38.96 8.64 0.54
C GLY A 840 38.85 8.88 -0.96
N ALA A 841 37.63 9.18 -1.39
CA ALA A 841 37.33 9.58 -2.75
C ALA A 841 36.81 11.03 -2.77
N ALA A 842 37.04 11.72 -3.88
CA ALA A 842 36.49 13.05 -4.12
C ALA A 842 36.22 13.25 -5.61
N GLY A 843 35.20 14.03 -5.95
CA GLY A 843 34.84 14.35 -7.33
C GLY A 843 34.45 15.81 -7.46
N PHE A 844 34.70 16.43 -8.62
CA PHE A 844 34.33 17.82 -8.97
C PHE A 844 34.76 18.90 -7.98
N LEU A 845 35.73 18.58 -7.13
CA LEU A 845 36.42 19.53 -6.26
C LEU A 845 37.64 20.11 -6.98
N THR A 846 38.02 21.31 -6.59
CA THR A 846 39.15 22.06 -7.13
C THR A 846 40.09 22.46 -6.00
N GLY A 847 41.35 22.70 -6.35
CA GLY A 847 42.37 23.12 -5.37
C GLY A 847 42.93 21.97 -4.53
N ARG A 848 42.98 22.17 -3.20
CA ARG A 848 43.56 21.22 -2.24
C ARG A 848 42.48 20.73 -1.29
N LEU A 849 42.58 19.47 -0.86
CA LEU A 849 41.78 18.96 0.24
C LEU A 849 42.46 19.34 1.55
N THR A 850 41.74 19.98 2.46
CA THR A 850 42.24 20.34 3.80
C THR A 850 41.70 19.37 4.82
N TRP A 851 42.46 19.05 5.85
CA TRP A 851 41.97 18.26 6.98
C TRP A 851 42.26 18.95 8.31
N SER A 852 41.42 18.70 9.31
CA SER A 852 41.58 19.17 10.68
C SER A 852 41.23 18.06 11.67
N ASN A 853 41.97 18.00 12.77
CA ASN A 853 41.62 17.19 13.93
C ASN A 853 41.14 18.12 15.04
N GLN A 854 39.87 17.99 15.42
CA GLN A 854 39.23 18.90 16.38
C GLN A 854 39.81 18.81 17.80
N LEU A 855 40.37 17.66 18.19
CA LEU A 855 40.83 17.44 19.58
C LEU A 855 42.17 18.12 19.86
N ASN A 856 43.08 18.15 18.90
CA ASN A 856 44.41 18.76 19.04
C ASN A 856 44.63 19.99 18.16
N SER A 857 43.57 20.43 17.45
CA SER A 857 43.58 21.57 16.53
C SER A 857 44.60 21.47 15.39
N LEU A 858 45.19 20.29 15.14
CA LEU A 858 46.14 20.12 14.05
C LEU A 858 45.41 20.07 12.71
N THR A 859 46.03 20.65 11.70
CA THR A 859 45.49 20.70 10.34
C THR A 859 46.56 20.35 9.31
N GLY A 860 46.11 20.01 8.10
CA GLY A 860 47.01 19.79 6.96
C GLY A 860 46.25 19.85 5.64
N SER A 861 46.96 19.64 4.54
CA SER A 861 46.33 19.58 3.22
C SER A 861 47.05 18.63 2.27
N VAL A 862 46.30 18.03 1.36
CA VAL A 862 46.81 17.21 0.26
C VAL A 862 46.32 17.78 -1.07
N ALA A 863 47.05 17.50 -2.16
CA ALA A 863 46.54 17.83 -3.49
C ALA A 863 45.23 17.08 -3.73
N TYR A 864 44.26 17.73 -4.38
CA TYR A 864 43.06 17.04 -4.83
C TYR A 864 43.45 15.90 -5.79
N ALA A 865 42.88 14.73 -5.52
CA ALA A 865 42.92 13.57 -6.39
C ALA A 865 41.60 12.84 -6.22
N THR A 866 41.09 12.22 -7.30
CA THR A 866 39.84 11.47 -7.26
C THR A 866 39.86 10.38 -6.19
N ASN A 867 41.04 9.74 -6.03
CA ASN A 867 41.37 8.90 -4.89
C ASN A 867 42.48 9.60 -4.11
N TRP A 868 42.16 10.11 -2.92
CA TRP A 868 43.10 10.87 -2.11
C TRP A 868 43.53 10.05 -0.88
N ALA A 869 44.72 10.35 -0.37
CA ALA A 869 45.24 9.74 0.84
C ALA A 869 46.02 10.77 1.66
N ILE A 870 45.81 10.75 2.98
CA ILE A 870 46.59 11.50 3.96
C ILE A 870 47.40 10.48 4.74
N SER A 871 48.72 10.51 4.55
CA SER A 871 49.64 9.47 5.05
C SER A 871 49.70 9.37 6.57
N SER A 872 49.52 10.48 7.30
CA SER A 872 49.64 10.53 8.75
C SER A 872 48.85 11.71 9.33
N VAL A 873 47.78 11.41 10.08
CA VAL A 873 47.03 12.37 10.89
C VAL A 873 47.33 12.12 12.37
N PRO A 874 47.92 13.08 13.11
CA PRO A 874 48.25 12.88 14.51
C PRO A 874 47.01 12.82 15.42
N LEU A 875 47.02 11.89 16.38
CA LEU A 875 45.95 11.64 17.34
C LEU A 875 46.36 12.08 18.75
N ALA A 876 45.52 12.88 19.41
CA ALA A 876 45.58 13.11 20.86
C ALA A 876 44.87 11.99 21.63
N GLU A 877 45.16 11.82 22.92
CA GLU A 877 44.43 10.90 23.79
C GLU A 877 42.98 11.36 23.95
N GLY A 878 42.02 10.50 23.59
CA GLY A 878 40.59 10.83 23.50
C GLY A 878 40.00 10.64 22.09
N VAL A 879 38.80 11.18 21.85
CA VAL A 879 38.11 11.13 20.55
C VAL A 879 38.64 12.22 19.64
N ASN A 880 39.26 11.82 18.54
CA ASN A 880 39.75 12.70 17.50
C ASN A 880 38.71 12.72 16.37
N VAL A 881 37.95 13.80 16.26
CA VAL A 881 37.09 14.03 15.08
C VAL A 881 37.95 14.66 14.01
N ILE A 882 38.22 13.90 12.95
CA ILE A 882 39.02 14.35 11.82
C ILE A 882 38.08 14.70 10.67
N ARG A 883 38.07 15.99 10.29
CA ARG A 883 37.30 16.52 9.16
C ARG A 883 38.20 16.72 7.97
N VAL A 884 37.81 16.25 6.79
CA VAL A 884 38.46 16.55 5.51
C VAL A 884 37.49 17.39 4.68
N THR A 885 37.96 18.47 4.08
CA THR A 885 37.15 19.40 3.28
C THR A 885 37.77 19.70 1.93
N GLY A 886 36.93 20.09 0.96
CA GLY A 886 37.36 20.63 -0.33
C GLY A 886 36.22 21.38 -1.01
N THR A 887 36.51 22.18 -2.04
CA THR A 887 35.53 23.08 -2.66
C THR A 887 35.25 22.69 -4.10
N ASN A 888 34.01 22.77 -4.55
CA ASN A 888 33.66 22.54 -5.96
C ASN A 888 34.18 23.64 -6.91
N SER A 889 34.16 23.34 -8.20
CA SER A 889 34.35 24.36 -9.25
C SER A 889 33.09 25.23 -9.37
N SER A 890 33.25 26.49 -9.80
CA SER A 890 32.13 27.36 -10.19
C SER A 890 31.56 27.03 -11.58
N VAL A 891 32.14 26.05 -12.29
CA VAL A 891 31.74 25.65 -13.64
C VAL A 891 30.46 24.81 -13.59
N ASN A 892 29.39 25.32 -14.19
CA ASN A 892 28.13 24.59 -14.39
C ASN A 892 28.16 23.82 -15.72
N LEU A 893 28.00 22.49 -15.66
CA LEU A 893 28.08 21.60 -16.82
C LEU A 893 26.89 21.74 -17.77
N ASN A 894 25.72 22.15 -17.26
CA ASN A 894 24.53 22.39 -18.08
C ASN A 894 24.59 23.73 -18.82
N ASN A 895 25.52 24.63 -18.45
CA ASN A 895 25.58 25.94 -19.05
C ASN A 895 25.89 25.88 -20.55
N GLY A 896 24.97 26.41 -21.36
CA GLY A 896 25.04 26.38 -22.81
C GLY A 896 24.62 25.05 -23.43
N ALA A 897 23.88 24.20 -22.71
CA ALA A 897 23.28 23.01 -23.32
C ALA A 897 22.24 23.42 -24.36
N TRP A 898 22.22 22.74 -25.50
CA TRP A 898 21.33 23.08 -26.60
C TRP A 898 21.05 21.87 -27.49
N ASP A 899 19.79 21.65 -27.84
CA ASP A 899 19.37 20.68 -28.83
C ASP A 899 18.27 21.23 -29.74
N SER A 900 18.34 20.86 -31.02
CA SER A 900 17.35 21.24 -32.02
C SER A 900 17.02 20.07 -32.95
N PRO A 901 15.74 19.89 -33.31
CA PRO A 901 15.31 18.90 -34.31
C PRO A 901 15.93 19.12 -35.70
N THR A 902 16.54 20.29 -35.97
CA THR A 902 17.27 20.59 -37.21
C THR A 902 18.69 20.01 -37.25
N ASN A 903 19.19 19.42 -36.15
CA ASN A 903 20.55 18.91 -36.09
C ASN A 903 20.75 17.76 -37.08
N SER A 904 21.94 17.70 -37.70
CA SER A 904 22.24 16.75 -38.79
C SER A 904 22.09 15.27 -38.39
N ILE A 905 22.22 14.98 -37.09
CA ILE A 905 21.99 13.67 -36.49
C ILE A 905 20.53 13.24 -36.67
N TYR A 906 19.57 14.17 -36.57
CA TYR A 906 18.15 13.87 -36.75
C TYR A 906 17.74 13.85 -38.22
N THR A 907 18.32 14.72 -39.05
CA THR A 907 17.99 14.79 -40.49
C THR A 907 18.53 13.59 -41.28
N ALA A 908 19.54 12.88 -40.77
CA ALA A 908 20.04 11.62 -41.33
C ALA A 908 19.15 10.39 -41.02
N LEU A 909 18.22 10.49 -40.06
CA LEU A 909 17.39 9.38 -39.54
C LEU A 909 15.98 9.29 -40.16
N ALA A 910 15.75 9.90 -41.33
CA ALA A 910 14.44 10.04 -41.99
C ALA A 910 13.44 8.89 -41.71
N PRO A 911 12.18 9.12 -41.24
CA PRO A 911 11.55 10.30 -40.61
C PRO A 911 11.43 10.18 -39.06
N THR A 912 12.23 9.33 -38.43
CA THR A 912 11.98 8.86 -37.06
C THR A 912 12.94 9.47 -36.04
N TRP A 913 12.38 9.92 -34.92
CA TRP A 913 13.11 10.26 -33.70
C TRP A 913 12.87 9.12 -32.72
N THR A 914 13.94 8.39 -32.38
CA THR A 914 13.88 7.17 -31.58
C THR A 914 14.71 7.29 -30.31
N SER A 915 14.45 6.41 -29.35
CA SER A 915 15.28 6.26 -28.16
C SER A 915 16.76 6.08 -28.53
N GLY A 916 17.67 6.67 -27.77
CA GLY A 916 19.11 6.69 -28.02
C GLY A 916 19.60 7.79 -28.97
N ALA A 917 18.73 8.52 -29.66
CA ALA A 917 19.14 9.64 -30.51
C ALA A 917 19.67 10.82 -29.67
N ASN A 918 20.83 11.37 -30.04
CA ASN A 918 21.37 12.57 -29.40
C ASN A 918 21.98 13.55 -30.40
N GLY A 919 21.16 14.51 -30.86
CA GLY A 919 21.61 15.63 -31.68
C GLY A 919 22.12 16.84 -30.88
N GLY A 920 21.98 16.83 -29.56
CA GLY A 920 22.19 18.01 -28.71
C GLY A 920 23.57 18.08 -28.07
N GLN A 921 24.05 19.30 -27.82
CA GLN A 921 25.24 19.53 -27.02
C GLN A 921 24.88 19.56 -25.53
N LYS A 922 25.66 18.86 -24.72
CA LYS A 922 25.53 18.83 -23.24
C LYS A 922 24.15 18.37 -22.74
N PHE A 923 23.50 17.50 -23.51
CA PHE A 923 22.39 16.68 -23.06
C PHE A 923 22.75 15.19 -23.22
N LYS A 924 22.14 14.32 -22.40
CA LYS A 924 22.18 12.87 -22.62
C LYS A 924 21.18 12.49 -23.72
N ALA A 925 21.27 11.26 -24.25
CA ALA A 925 20.40 10.80 -25.33
C ALA A 925 18.91 10.83 -24.94
N TRP A 926 18.02 10.99 -25.92
CA TRP A 926 16.58 10.90 -25.68
C TRP A 926 16.17 9.47 -25.31
N GLU A 927 15.23 9.35 -24.38
CA GLU A 927 14.58 8.10 -23.98
C GLU A 927 13.11 8.16 -24.41
N ILE A 928 12.69 7.29 -25.32
CA ILE A 928 11.33 7.31 -25.88
C ILE A 928 10.67 5.96 -25.64
N THR A 929 9.50 5.96 -24.99
CA THR A 929 8.76 4.74 -24.60
C THR A 929 7.25 4.91 -24.78
N GLY A 930 6.51 3.79 -24.85
CA GLY A 930 5.06 3.73 -25.01
C GLY A 930 4.59 3.09 -26.34
N ASP A 931 3.29 2.91 -26.47
CA ASP A 931 2.61 2.23 -27.59
C ASP A 931 2.28 3.18 -28.78
N GLY A 932 2.65 4.46 -28.68
CA GLY A 932 2.60 5.44 -29.76
C GLY A 932 3.90 5.57 -30.57
N SER A 933 4.08 6.68 -31.29
CA SER A 933 5.25 6.90 -32.15
C SER A 933 5.82 8.32 -31.99
N GLY A 934 7.15 8.42 -31.83
CA GLY A 934 7.92 9.66 -31.99
C GLY A 934 8.34 9.86 -33.45
N PHE A 935 8.25 11.09 -33.96
CA PHE A 935 8.58 11.41 -35.35
C PHE A 935 9.17 12.82 -35.47
N LEU A 936 9.91 13.06 -36.56
CA LEU A 936 10.36 14.41 -36.91
C LEU A 936 9.34 15.03 -37.86
N ALA A 937 8.72 16.13 -37.45
CA ALA A 937 7.79 16.86 -38.29
C ALA A 937 8.57 17.67 -39.34
N VAL A 938 8.74 17.09 -40.54
CA VAL A 938 9.32 17.78 -41.70
C VAL A 938 8.19 18.27 -42.59
N SER A 939 8.01 19.58 -42.72
CA SER A 939 6.94 20.19 -43.53
C SER A 939 5.49 19.81 -43.14
N ASN A 940 5.23 19.58 -41.85
CA ASN A 940 3.87 19.32 -41.37
C ASN A 940 3.04 20.62 -41.36
N PRO A 941 1.92 20.72 -42.12
CA PRO A 941 1.08 21.93 -42.16
C PRO A 941 0.40 22.26 -40.82
N TYR A 942 0.39 21.30 -39.87
CA TYR A 942 -0.18 21.44 -38.53
C TYR A 942 0.86 21.76 -37.45
N CYS A 943 2.13 21.92 -37.84
CA CYS A 943 3.23 22.27 -36.93
C CYS A 943 3.64 23.72 -37.21
N GLN A 944 3.20 24.65 -36.37
CA GLN A 944 3.52 26.07 -36.50
C GLN A 944 4.89 26.44 -35.90
N THR A 945 5.47 25.57 -35.08
CA THR A 945 6.82 25.73 -34.47
C THR A 945 7.98 25.83 -35.49
N GLY A 946 7.77 25.48 -36.76
CA GLY A 946 8.76 25.60 -37.84
C GLY A 946 8.93 24.33 -38.67
N PRO A 947 9.85 24.33 -39.67
CA PRO A 947 9.98 23.22 -40.63
C PRO A 947 10.53 21.92 -40.02
N TYR A 948 10.95 21.92 -38.75
CA TYR A 948 11.45 20.77 -38.00
C TYR A 948 11.06 20.88 -36.52
N ALA A 949 10.22 19.96 -36.03
CA ALA A 949 9.88 19.80 -34.61
C ALA A 949 9.90 18.31 -34.21
N TRP A 950 10.18 18.01 -32.95
CA TRP A 950 9.99 16.66 -32.41
C TRP A 950 8.52 16.45 -32.09
N GLY A 951 7.87 15.48 -32.76
CA GLY A 951 6.46 15.16 -32.60
C GLY A 951 6.22 13.87 -31.82
N LEU A 952 5.24 13.90 -30.92
CA LEU A 952 4.75 12.73 -30.16
C LEU A 952 3.28 12.44 -30.52
N ARG A 953 3.02 11.26 -31.09
CA ARG A 953 1.68 10.81 -31.53
C ARG A 953 1.24 9.53 -30.80
N ALA A 954 0.08 9.56 -30.14
CA ALA A 954 -0.51 8.42 -29.44
C ALA A 954 -1.93 8.12 -29.93
N GLN A 955 -2.12 6.97 -30.58
CA GLN A 955 -3.42 6.53 -31.12
C GLN A 955 -4.42 6.22 -30.00
N ASP A 956 -5.73 6.38 -30.24
CA ASP A 956 -6.84 6.13 -29.31
C ASP A 956 -6.56 5.03 -28.26
N GLY A 957 -6.48 5.42 -26.98
CA GLY A 957 -6.20 4.55 -25.83
C GLY A 957 -4.72 4.25 -25.54
N LYS A 958 -3.79 4.75 -26.37
CA LYS A 958 -2.35 4.51 -26.23
C LYS A 958 -1.63 5.69 -25.58
N PHE A 959 -0.39 5.44 -25.19
CA PHE A 959 0.48 6.37 -24.51
C PHE A 959 1.83 6.47 -25.22
N VAL A 960 2.41 7.66 -25.30
CA VAL A 960 3.81 7.86 -25.70
C VAL A 960 4.45 8.95 -24.87
N GLN A 961 5.72 8.77 -24.53
CA GLN A 961 6.53 9.76 -23.83
C GLN A 961 7.92 9.87 -24.41
N ALA A 962 8.51 11.06 -24.27
CA ALA A 962 9.92 11.31 -24.51
C ALA A 962 10.54 12.01 -23.31
N ILE A 963 11.64 11.46 -22.85
CA ILE A 963 12.40 11.94 -21.70
C ILE A 963 13.76 12.42 -22.20
N ARG A 964 14.17 13.61 -21.74
CA ARG A 964 15.49 14.18 -22.00
C ARG A 964 16.27 14.35 -20.70
N PRO A 965 17.22 13.45 -20.43
CA PRO A 965 18.11 13.61 -19.30
C PRO A 965 19.15 14.72 -19.54
N PHE A 966 19.46 15.48 -18.49
CA PHE A 966 20.47 16.53 -18.50
C PHE A 966 21.87 15.97 -18.27
N SER A 967 22.91 16.77 -18.54
CA SER A 967 24.29 16.34 -18.26
C SER A 967 24.62 16.33 -16.78
N ALA A 968 23.97 17.19 -15.99
CA ALA A 968 23.97 17.25 -14.53
C ALA A 968 22.58 17.74 -14.05
N PRO A 969 22.18 17.61 -12.78
CA PRO A 969 20.93 18.23 -12.32
C PRO A 969 20.98 19.76 -12.43
N LEU A 970 19.81 20.38 -12.54
CA LEU A 970 19.70 21.84 -12.47
C LEU A 970 20.03 22.32 -11.06
N VAL A 971 20.70 23.46 -10.98
CA VAL A 971 20.95 24.17 -9.71
C VAL A 971 20.16 25.49 -9.65
N PRO A 972 19.95 26.07 -8.45
CA PRO A 972 19.32 27.37 -8.34
C PRO A 972 19.98 28.42 -9.27
N GLY A 973 19.16 29.08 -10.08
CA GLY A 973 19.55 30.01 -11.14
C GLY A 973 19.58 29.42 -12.55
N ASP A 974 19.54 28.10 -12.71
CA ASP A 974 19.49 27.46 -14.02
C ASP A 974 18.14 27.69 -14.70
N LYS A 975 18.19 27.92 -16.02
CA LYS A 975 17.00 28.15 -16.86
C LYS A 975 16.93 27.14 -17.99
N LEU A 976 15.92 26.27 -17.98
CA LEU A 976 15.58 25.39 -19.09
C LEU A 976 14.56 26.10 -20.00
N THR A 977 14.90 26.26 -21.28
CA THR A 977 14.04 26.92 -22.29
C THR A 977 13.70 25.95 -23.41
N PHE A 978 12.45 25.94 -23.85
CA PHE A 978 11.99 25.23 -25.05
C PHE A 978 10.71 25.85 -25.59
N PHE A 979 10.30 25.45 -26.79
CA PHE A 979 8.97 25.71 -27.31
C PHE A 979 8.16 24.43 -27.35
N PHE A 980 6.88 24.55 -27.08
CA PHE A 980 5.92 23.46 -27.23
C PHE A 980 4.67 23.94 -27.96
N GLU A 981 4.06 23.02 -28.69
CA GLU A 981 2.79 23.22 -29.39
C GLU A 981 1.97 21.95 -29.25
N ASN A 982 0.69 22.12 -28.97
CA ASN A 982 -0.26 21.04 -28.82
C ASN A 982 -1.14 21.05 -30.07
N GLY A 983 -0.86 20.16 -31.04
CA GLY A 983 -1.22 20.31 -32.47
C GLY A 983 -2.68 20.49 -32.84
N GLY A 984 -3.61 20.54 -31.88
CA GLY A 984 -5.06 20.56 -32.13
C GLY A 984 -5.80 19.49 -31.36
N VAL A 985 -5.22 19.02 -30.24
CA VAL A 985 -5.89 18.10 -29.32
C VAL A 985 -7.18 18.75 -28.84
N ASP A 986 -8.30 18.15 -29.21
CA ASP A 986 -9.63 18.54 -28.75
C ASP A 986 -9.87 17.85 -27.40
N GLY A 987 -10.13 18.63 -26.35
CA GLY A 987 -10.49 18.13 -25.01
C GLY A 987 -11.87 17.45 -24.95
N GLY A 988 -12.32 16.84 -26.05
CA GLY A 988 -13.63 16.20 -26.17
C GLY A 988 -13.67 14.75 -25.68
N LEU A 989 -12.56 14.21 -25.18
CA LEU A 989 -12.47 12.88 -24.59
C LEU A 989 -11.87 13.06 -23.19
N GLY A 990 -12.68 12.99 -22.12
CA GLY A 990 -12.30 13.22 -20.72
C GLY A 990 -11.21 12.30 -20.12
N ASN A 991 -10.46 11.59 -20.96
CA ASN A 991 -9.33 10.70 -20.63
C ASN A 991 -8.07 11.03 -21.47
N SER A 992 -7.84 12.29 -21.85
CA SER A 992 -6.70 12.69 -22.69
C SER A 992 -5.77 13.60 -21.92
N SER A 993 -4.46 13.35 -21.95
CA SER A 993 -3.49 14.22 -21.29
C SER A 993 -2.27 14.47 -22.16
N VAL A 994 -1.87 15.73 -22.23
CA VAL A 994 -0.65 16.17 -22.90
C VAL A 994 0.06 17.18 -22.03
N GLY A 995 1.38 17.07 -21.91
CA GLY A 995 2.12 17.95 -21.04
C GLY A 995 3.59 17.62 -20.96
N PHE A 996 4.23 18.29 -20.01
CA PHE A 996 5.61 18.05 -19.65
C PHE A 996 5.82 18.13 -18.14
N SER A 997 6.79 17.38 -17.64
CA SER A 997 7.15 17.32 -16.22
C SER A 997 8.64 17.53 -16.04
N PHE A 998 8.97 18.14 -14.91
CA PHE A 998 10.32 18.30 -14.40
C PHE A 998 10.50 17.22 -13.34
N GLU A 999 11.42 16.32 -13.61
CA GLU A 999 11.52 15.09 -12.83
C GLU A 999 12.90 14.97 -12.23
N ASN A 1000 12.96 14.28 -11.10
CA ASN A 1000 14.22 13.81 -10.58
C ASN A 1000 14.68 12.57 -11.35
N ARG A 1001 15.89 12.12 -11.02
CA ARG A 1001 16.50 10.93 -11.61
C ARG A 1001 15.77 9.63 -11.28
N PHE A 1002 14.79 9.68 -10.39
CA PHE A 1002 13.95 8.54 -10.00
C PHE A 1002 12.57 8.46 -10.68
N ASN A 1003 12.34 9.20 -11.76
CA ASN A 1003 11.08 9.31 -12.49
C ASN A 1003 9.98 9.89 -11.60
N GLN A 1004 10.36 10.43 -10.43
CA GLN A 1004 9.43 11.11 -9.55
C GLN A 1004 9.22 12.50 -10.12
N ARG A 1005 7.94 12.82 -10.25
CA ARG A 1005 7.48 14.08 -10.77
C ARG A 1005 7.57 15.14 -9.69
N LEU A 1006 8.44 16.13 -9.88
CA LEU A 1006 8.60 17.24 -8.92
C LEU A 1006 7.59 18.36 -9.19
N THR A 1007 7.43 18.72 -10.46
CA THR A 1007 6.35 19.58 -10.95
C THR A 1007 6.02 19.25 -12.41
N GLN A 1008 4.83 19.61 -12.86
CA GLN A 1008 4.40 19.42 -14.25
C GLN A 1008 3.50 20.53 -14.74
N VAL A 1009 3.48 20.72 -16.06
CA VAL A 1009 2.51 21.54 -16.77
C VAL A 1009 1.78 20.64 -17.74
N LEU A 1010 0.46 20.54 -17.62
CA LEU A 1010 -0.34 19.74 -18.54
C LEU A 1010 -1.68 20.36 -18.87
N PHE A 1011 -2.25 19.83 -19.94
CA PHE A 1011 -3.66 19.91 -20.24
C PHE A 1011 -4.26 18.53 -19.95
N ASP A 1012 -5.22 18.46 -19.02
CA ASP A 1012 -5.80 17.21 -18.50
C ASP A 1012 -7.05 16.74 -19.27
N GLY A 1013 -7.38 17.40 -20.39
CA GLY A 1013 -8.54 17.04 -21.21
C GLY A 1013 -9.89 17.47 -20.62
N GLY A 1014 -9.93 18.01 -19.39
CA GLY A 1014 -11.14 18.51 -18.73
C GLY A 1014 -11.16 20.02 -18.48
N THR A 1015 -10.01 20.70 -18.53
CA THR A 1015 -9.91 22.16 -18.40
C THR A 1015 -9.87 22.88 -19.75
N THR A 1016 -10.09 24.20 -19.76
CA THR A 1016 -9.86 25.03 -20.97
C THR A 1016 -8.42 25.54 -21.09
N ASN A 1017 -7.64 25.44 -20.00
CA ASN A 1017 -6.32 26.05 -19.85
C ASN A 1017 -5.28 25.04 -19.36
N TYR A 1018 -4.01 25.30 -19.62
CA TYR A 1018 -2.92 24.56 -18.98
C TYR A 1018 -2.95 24.72 -17.45
N VAL A 1019 -2.58 23.67 -16.73
CA VAL A 1019 -2.50 23.61 -15.28
C VAL A 1019 -1.09 23.21 -14.87
N ILE A 1020 -0.57 23.86 -13.84
CA ILE A 1020 0.71 23.52 -13.20
C ILE A 1020 0.41 22.76 -11.91
N TYR A 1021 1.07 21.63 -11.70
CA TYR A 1021 0.98 20.85 -10.46
C TYR A 1021 2.35 20.81 -9.77
N GLY A 1022 2.45 21.47 -8.62
CA GLY A 1022 3.52 21.32 -7.63
C GLY A 1022 2.92 20.82 -6.31
N SER A 1023 3.37 21.36 -5.17
CA SER A 1023 2.67 21.21 -3.88
C SER A 1023 1.23 21.74 -3.92
N GLU A 1024 0.98 22.72 -4.77
CA GLU A 1024 -0.34 23.29 -5.06
C GLU A 1024 -0.67 23.19 -6.57
N ARG A 1025 -1.96 23.25 -6.88
CA ARG A 1025 -2.50 23.24 -8.25
C ARG A 1025 -2.79 24.66 -8.75
N ILE A 1026 -2.17 25.08 -9.85
CA ILE A 1026 -2.29 26.43 -10.42
C ILE A 1026 -2.90 26.37 -11.83
N ASN A 1027 -4.08 27.00 -12.03
CA ASN A 1027 -4.64 27.22 -13.36
C ASN A 1027 -3.93 28.42 -14.02
N THR A 1028 -3.31 28.20 -15.18
CA THR A 1028 -2.49 29.25 -15.82
C THR A 1028 -3.32 30.34 -16.49
N GLY A 1029 -4.60 30.10 -16.78
CA GLY A 1029 -5.38 31.02 -17.63
C GLY A 1029 -4.96 31.00 -19.12
N ILE A 1030 -3.96 30.20 -19.49
CA ILE A 1030 -3.46 30.09 -20.87
C ILE A 1030 -4.31 29.04 -21.58
N PRO A 1031 -5.14 29.45 -22.55
CA PRO A 1031 -6.05 28.53 -23.22
C PRO A 1031 -5.31 27.54 -24.10
N TRP A 1032 -5.92 26.39 -24.30
CA TRP A 1032 -5.47 25.42 -25.29
C TRP A 1032 -5.50 26.01 -26.71
N GLY A 1033 -4.55 25.60 -27.56
CA GLY A 1033 -4.57 25.89 -28.99
C GLY A 1033 -3.27 25.53 -29.72
N ASN A 1034 -3.29 25.68 -31.04
CA ASN A 1034 -2.19 25.31 -31.96
C ASN A 1034 -1.14 26.43 -32.10
N ILE A 1035 -1.08 27.32 -31.11
CA ILE A 1035 -0.14 28.45 -31.12
C ILE A 1035 1.10 28.00 -30.35
N PRO A 1036 2.28 27.96 -31.00
CA PRO A 1036 3.54 27.67 -30.33
C PRO A 1036 3.76 28.58 -29.12
N ARG A 1037 4.14 28.02 -27.99
CA ARG A 1037 4.48 28.77 -26.77
C ARG A 1037 5.91 28.48 -26.36
N SER A 1038 6.64 29.52 -25.97
CA SER A 1038 7.89 29.35 -25.21
C SER A 1038 7.57 28.95 -23.78
N CYS A 1039 8.34 28.02 -23.23
CA CYS A 1039 8.38 27.72 -21.82
C CYS A 1039 9.80 27.99 -21.29
N ILE A 1040 9.90 28.70 -20.17
CA ILE A 1040 11.15 28.87 -19.42
C ILE A 1040 10.89 28.37 -18.00
N PHE A 1041 11.57 27.30 -17.60
CA PHE A 1041 11.64 26.86 -16.21
C PHE A 1041 12.91 27.40 -15.60
N GLU A 1042 12.79 28.12 -14.49
CA GLU A 1042 13.89 28.63 -13.68
C GLU A 1042 13.82 28.01 -12.29
N LEU A 1043 14.91 27.35 -11.88
CA LEU A 1043 15.03 26.83 -10.53
C LEU A 1043 15.42 28.00 -9.60
N LEU A 1044 14.59 28.35 -8.62
CA LEU A 1044 14.86 29.51 -7.74
C LEU A 1044 15.65 29.11 -6.49
N THR A 1045 15.27 27.96 -5.90
CA THR A 1045 15.95 27.31 -4.76
C THR A 1045 15.93 25.80 -4.97
N GLU A 1046 16.42 25.02 -4.02
CA GLU A 1046 16.33 23.55 -4.07
C GLU A 1046 14.87 23.05 -4.02
N GLN A 1047 13.92 23.89 -3.58
CA GLN A 1047 12.51 23.50 -3.36
C GLN A 1047 11.52 24.26 -4.22
N THR A 1048 11.91 25.44 -4.74
CA THR A 1048 11.02 26.37 -5.41
C THR A 1048 11.48 26.71 -6.82
N TYR A 1049 10.51 26.94 -7.70
CA TYR A 1049 10.74 27.19 -9.12
C TYR A 1049 9.85 28.32 -9.65
N GLN A 1050 10.21 28.82 -10.83
CA GLN A 1050 9.37 29.68 -11.66
C GLN A 1050 9.21 29.08 -13.06
N ILE A 1051 7.97 28.99 -13.53
CA ILE A 1051 7.63 28.59 -14.89
C ILE A 1051 7.07 29.81 -15.62
N THR A 1052 7.66 30.17 -16.75
CA THR A 1052 7.19 31.21 -17.65
C THR A 1052 6.64 30.56 -18.91
N ILE A 1053 5.38 30.82 -19.28
CA ILE A 1053 4.76 30.31 -20.51
C ILE A 1053 4.28 31.52 -21.33
N GLY A 1054 4.88 31.72 -22.51
CA GLY A 1054 4.72 32.97 -23.26
C GLY A 1054 5.17 34.17 -22.42
N ASP A 1055 4.25 35.10 -22.16
CA ASP A 1055 4.50 36.31 -21.37
C ASP A 1055 4.07 36.20 -19.89
N GLN A 1056 3.57 35.04 -19.45
CA GLN A 1056 3.04 34.83 -18.09
C GLN A 1056 3.99 34.02 -17.22
N GLN A 1057 4.10 34.39 -15.93
CA GLN A 1057 5.00 33.76 -14.95
C GLN A 1057 4.23 33.16 -13.78
N PHE A 1058 4.66 31.99 -13.33
CA PHE A 1058 4.08 31.23 -12.23
C PHE A 1058 5.19 30.72 -11.31
N THR A 1059 5.04 30.89 -10.00
CA THR A 1059 5.99 30.40 -8.99
C THR A 1059 5.33 29.28 -8.18
N GLY A 1060 6.09 28.26 -7.79
CA GLY A 1060 5.58 27.16 -6.96
C GLY A 1060 6.67 26.40 -6.21
N GLU A 1061 6.25 25.43 -5.40
CA GLU A 1061 7.09 24.46 -4.69
C GLU A 1061 6.86 23.04 -5.22
N PHE A 1062 7.83 22.14 -5.10
CA PHE A 1062 7.73 20.76 -5.58
C PHE A 1062 6.75 19.91 -4.74
N ALA A 1063 6.09 18.92 -5.37
CA ALA A 1063 5.08 18.07 -4.73
C ALA A 1063 5.67 16.98 -3.81
N GLU A 1064 6.89 16.51 -4.09
CA GLU A 1064 7.57 15.42 -3.38
C GLU A 1064 8.78 15.95 -2.62
N GLN A 1065 8.96 15.55 -1.35
CA GLN A 1065 10.05 16.04 -0.49
C GLN A 1065 11.17 15.01 -0.27
N SER A 1066 11.05 13.79 -0.79
CA SER A 1066 12.06 12.74 -0.58
C SER A 1066 13.37 12.99 -1.37
N GLU A 1067 13.29 13.63 -2.54
CA GLU A 1067 14.45 14.02 -3.36
C GLU A 1067 14.11 15.05 -4.46
N GLN A 1068 14.67 16.26 -4.39
CA GLN A 1068 14.19 17.45 -5.14
C GLN A 1068 15.10 17.93 -6.29
N LEU A 1069 16.07 17.11 -6.72
CA LEU A 1069 16.99 17.49 -7.80
C LEU A 1069 16.38 17.28 -9.18
N VAL A 1070 16.02 18.37 -9.87
CA VAL A 1070 15.53 18.32 -11.26
C VAL A 1070 16.67 17.90 -12.19
N SER A 1071 16.57 16.72 -12.81
CA SER A 1071 17.67 16.17 -13.64
C SER A 1071 17.26 15.76 -15.05
N ARG A 1072 15.97 15.88 -15.36
CA ARG A 1072 15.44 15.64 -16.69
C ARG A 1072 14.11 16.35 -16.89
N ILE A 1073 13.74 16.48 -18.16
CA ILE A 1073 12.40 16.88 -18.57
C ILE A 1073 11.74 15.73 -19.32
N ARG A 1074 10.48 15.47 -19.00
CA ARG A 1074 9.63 14.50 -19.69
C ARG A 1074 8.54 15.24 -20.43
N PHE A 1075 8.20 14.74 -21.62
CA PHE A 1075 7.07 15.14 -22.42
C PHE A 1075 6.20 13.92 -22.69
N TRP A 1076 4.87 14.08 -22.73
CA TRP A 1076 3.98 12.96 -23.05
C TRP A 1076 2.78 13.38 -23.90
N ASN A 1077 2.22 12.36 -24.56
CA ASN A 1077 0.92 12.40 -25.21
C ASN A 1077 0.17 11.10 -24.86
N TRP A 1078 -0.96 11.24 -24.16
CA TRP A 1078 -1.84 10.15 -23.78
C TRP A 1078 -3.22 10.33 -24.42
N ASN A 1079 -3.64 9.32 -25.18
CA ASN A 1079 -5.00 9.21 -25.70
C ASN A 1079 -5.47 10.42 -26.54
N ALA A 1080 -4.55 11.23 -27.06
CA ALA A 1080 -4.88 12.50 -27.68
C ALA A 1080 -4.56 12.60 -29.19
N GLY A 1081 -3.95 11.59 -29.84
CA GLY A 1081 -3.42 11.75 -31.21
C GLY A 1081 -3.53 10.57 -32.19
N SER A 1082 -4.54 10.57 -33.07
CA SER A 1082 -4.68 9.57 -34.15
C SER A 1082 -4.12 10.00 -35.52
N THR A 1083 -3.75 11.28 -35.67
CA THR A 1083 -3.17 11.88 -36.89
C THR A 1083 -2.05 12.88 -36.53
N ASP A 1084 -1.27 13.31 -37.52
CA ASP A 1084 -0.19 14.30 -37.32
C ASP A 1084 -0.71 15.69 -36.92
N GLU A 1085 -2.02 15.95 -37.08
CA GLU A 1085 -2.74 17.13 -36.57
C GLU A 1085 -2.92 17.09 -35.04
N ARG A 1086 -2.71 15.96 -34.36
CA ARG A 1086 -2.98 15.83 -32.93
C ARG A 1086 -1.77 15.37 -32.12
N ALA A 1087 -0.59 15.70 -32.61
CA ALA A 1087 0.68 15.43 -31.93
C ALA A 1087 1.08 16.58 -31.00
N VAL A 1088 1.88 16.27 -29.99
CA VAL A 1088 2.61 17.28 -29.20
C VAL A 1088 3.93 17.54 -29.89
N PHE A 1089 4.23 18.80 -30.17
CA PHE A 1089 5.46 19.23 -30.82
C PHE A 1089 6.37 19.96 -29.84
N ILE A 1090 7.67 19.67 -29.91
CA ILE A 1090 8.70 20.22 -29.04
C ILE A 1090 9.84 20.74 -29.91
N GLY A 1091 10.40 21.90 -29.56
CA GLY A 1091 11.51 22.50 -30.30
C GLY A 1091 12.46 23.34 -29.44
N ALA A 1092 13.69 23.48 -29.93
CA ALA A 1092 14.75 24.35 -29.41
C ALA A 1092 14.98 24.26 -27.89
N LEU A 1093 15.24 23.04 -27.41
CA LEU A 1093 15.54 22.79 -26.00
C LEU A 1093 16.92 23.34 -25.64
N SER A 1094 17.04 24.09 -24.56
CA SER A 1094 18.32 24.67 -24.11
C SER A 1094 18.38 24.90 -22.61
N ILE A 1095 19.58 24.88 -22.03
CA ILE A 1095 19.83 25.27 -20.65
C ILE A 1095 20.84 26.41 -20.61
N THR A 1096 20.45 27.52 -19.99
CA THR A 1096 21.41 28.53 -19.53
C THR A 1096 21.71 28.25 -18.07
N GLY A 1097 22.97 27.94 -17.77
CA GLY A 1097 23.37 27.54 -16.43
C GLY A 1097 23.99 28.71 -15.67
N ALA A 1098 23.53 28.97 -14.45
CA ALA A 1098 24.18 29.94 -13.57
C ALA A 1098 25.54 29.38 -13.08
N PRO A 1099 26.55 30.22 -12.80
CA PRO A 1099 27.77 29.75 -12.15
C PRO A 1099 27.44 29.02 -10.86
N LEU A 1100 28.07 27.86 -10.62
CA LEU A 1100 27.84 27.13 -9.39
C LEU A 1100 28.38 27.94 -8.20
N PRO A 1101 27.65 28.03 -7.08
CA PRO A 1101 28.23 28.57 -5.86
C PRO A 1101 29.42 27.69 -5.44
N VAL A 1102 30.50 28.33 -5.00
CA VAL A 1102 31.65 27.62 -4.44
C VAL A 1102 31.30 27.18 -3.02
N VAL A 1103 30.91 25.93 -2.89
CA VAL A 1103 30.50 25.25 -1.66
C VAL A 1103 31.66 24.42 -1.15
N THR A 1104 31.85 24.41 0.18
CA THR A 1104 32.82 23.54 0.85
C THR A 1104 32.15 22.23 1.25
N TYR A 1105 32.61 21.14 0.67
CA TYR A 1105 32.21 19.77 0.98
C TYR A 1105 33.09 19.25 2.10
N ALA A 1106 32.52 18.42 2.99
CA ALA A 1106 33.24 17.88 4.13
C ALA A 1106 32.89 16.40 4.38
N ALA A 1107 33.88 15.63 4.80
CA ALA A 1107 33.72 14.29 5.34
C ALA A 1107 34.38 14.22 6.72
N GLU A 1108 33.77 13.53 7.68
CA GLU A 1108 34.29 13.40 9.04
C GLU A 1108 34.46 11.93 9.45
N VAL A 1109 35.49 11.65 10.24
CA VAL A 1109 35.68 10.36 10.89
C VAL A 1109 36.12 10.56 12.33
N ALA A 1110 35.48 9.83 13.26
CA ALA A 1110 35.86 9.81 14.66
C ALA A 1110 36.81 8.64 14.93
N VAL A 1111 37.96 8.94 15.53
CA VAL A 1111 38.98 7.96 15.94
C VAL A 1111 39.29 8.13 17.43
N THR A 1112 38.98 7.12 18.24
CA THR A 1112 39.20 7.14 19.69
C THR A 1112 40.56 6.53 20.04
N ARG A 1113 41.48 7.33 20.57
CA ARG A 1113 42.77 6.86 21.11
C ARG A 1113 42.66 6.70 22.62
N THR A 1114 42.90 5.50 23.14
CA THR A 1114 42.72 5.20 24.58
C THR A 1114 43.68 6.01 25.50
N PRO A 1115 43.23 6.56 26.66
CA PRO A 1115 44.07 7.33 27.58
C PRO A 1115 45.18 6.54 28.32
N THR A 1116 46.16 7.24 28.90
CA THR A 1116 47.31 6.65 29.62
C THR A 1116 47.00 6.13 31.04
N ALA A 1117 45.99 6.67 31.76
CA ALA A 1117 45.63 6.25 33.11
C ALA A 1117 44.10 6.12 33.31
N LEU A 1118 43.66 5.04 33.95
CA LEU A 1118 42.25 4.76 34.26
C LEU A 1118 41.91 5.25 35.68
N ARG A 1119 40.77 5.92 35.87
CA ARG A 1119 40.24 6.35 37.19
C ARG A 1119 39.13 5.38 37.61
N GLU A 1120 39.02 5.05 38.90
CA GLU A 1120 37.99 4.13 39.43
C GLU A 1120 37.08 4.81 40.46
N ALA A 1121 35.78 4.50 40.43
CA ALA A 1121 34.81 5.02 41.38
C ALA A 1121 34.90 4.29 42.72
N THR A 1122 34.98 5.06 43.82
CA THR A 1122 35.10 4.56 45.20
C THR A 1122 33.81 4.71 46.00
N SER A 1123 32.92 5.65 45.65
CA SER A 1123 31.59 5.77 46.29
C SER A 1123 30.57 6.47 45.38
N LEU A 1124 29.27 6.23 45.62
CA LEU A 1124 28.15 6.88 44.92
C LEU A 1124 27.04 7.23 45.93
N VAL A 1125 26.57 8.49 45.93
CA VAL A 1125 25.53 9.02 46.81
C VAL A 1125 24.50 9.81 46.00
N VAL A 1126 23.21 9.58 46.24
CA VAL A 1126 22.11 10.36 45.63
C VAL A 1126 21.46 11.22 46.72
N SER A 1127 21.46 12.54 46.55
CA SER A 1127 20.92 13.49 47.53
C SER A 1127 20.46 14.79 46.86
N ASN A 1128 19.34 15.37 47.32
CA ASN A 1128 18.78 16.64 46.82
C ASN A 1128 18.69 16.75 45.28
N GLY A 1129 18.31 15.65 44.61
CA GLY A 1129 18.18 15.62 43.15
C GLY A 1129 19.51 15.61 42.40
N GLN A 1130 20.64 15.34 43.05
CA GLN A 1130 21.97 15.23 42.43
C GLN A 1130 22.57 13.84 42.65
N ILE A 1131 23.42 13.39 41.73
CA ILE A 1131 24.23 12.18 41.87
C ILE A 1131 25.67 12.60 42.19
N ILE A 1132 26.26 12.06 43.24
CA ILE A 1132 27.61 12.41 43.71
C ILE A 1132 28.47 11.14 43.67
N VAL A 1133 29.57 11.14 42.91
CA VAL A 1133 30.50 10.01 42.74
C VAL A 1133 31.88 10.39 43.24
N THR A 1134 32.49 9.59 44.12
CA THR A 1134 33.89 9.78 44.56
C THR A 1134 34.82 8.86 43.76
N VAL A 1135 36.04 9.29 43.41
CA VAL A 1135 37.04 8.51 42.66
C VAL A 1135 38.39 8.40 43.39
N ASN A 1136 39.17 7.35 43.10
CA ASN A 1136 40.40 6.99 43.82
C ASN A 1136 41.61 7.94 43.59
N GLN A 1137 41.68 8.64 42.46
CA GLN A 1137 42.71 9.64 42.18
C GLN A 1137 42.17 10.79 41.31
N ALA A 1138 42.39 12.03 41.74
CA ALA A 1138 42.08 13.24 40.98
C ALA A 1138 43.25 14.22 41.05
N ASN A 1139 44.34 13.92 40.36
CA ASN A 1139 45.34 14.92 39.99
C ASN A 1139 45.36 15.04 38.47
N GLY A 1140 45.05 16.23 37.95
CA GLY A 1140 45.15 16.57 36.53
C GLY A 1140 43.85 17.09 35.91
N LEU A 1141 43.99 18.25 35.25
CA LEU A 1141 43.02 19.07 34.50
C LEU A 1141 42.38 18.34 33.29
N HIS A 1142 41.84 17.14 33.47
CA HIS A 1142 41.13 16.45 32.39
C HIS A 1142 39.64 16.43 32.67
N ASN A 1143 38.95 17.29 31.93
CA ASN A 1143 37.54 17.65 32.06
C ASN A 1143 36.61 16.69 31.30
N ASN A 1144 36.95 15.41 31.11
CA ASN A 1144 36.22 14.55 30.18
C ASN A 1144 35.63 13.33 30.90
N ILE A 1145 34.33 13.40 31.21
CA ILE A 1145 33.54 12.26 31.71
C ILE A 1145 32.87 11.55 30.54
N TRP A 1146 33.02 10.23 30.47
CA TRP A 1146 32.52 9.41 29.37
C TRP A 1146 31.32 8.59 29.82
N TRP A 1147 30.34 8.44 28.93
CA TRP A 1147 29.13 7.65 29.15
C TRP A 1147 28.87 6.77 27.93
N ALA A 1148 28.22 5.61 28.11
CA ALA A 1148 27.90 4.71 27.01
C ALA A 1148 26.46 4.97 26.50
N ASP A 1149 26.30 5.19 25.20
CA ASP A 1149 25.00 5.56 24.61
C ASP A 1149 24.10 4.34 24.32
N THR A 1150 24.66 3.22 23.87
CA THR A 1150 23.89 2.02 23.49
C THR A 1150 24.61 0.71 23.84
N LEU A 1151 23.84 -0.32 24.20
CA LEU A 1151 24.30 -1.69 24.53
C LEU A 1151 24.06 -2.71 23.40
N LEU A 1152 23.85 -2.27 22.15
CA LEU A 1152 23.32 -3.13 21.08
C LEU A 1152 24.34 -4.00 20.34
N THR A 1153 25.63 -3.91 20.66
CA THR A 1153 26.63 -4.88 20.22
C THR A 1153 27.63 -5.05 21.36
N ASN A 1154 28.42 -6.13 21.41
CA ASN A 1154 29.48 -6.34 22.42
C ASN A 1154 30.62 -5.29 22.39
N ARG A 1155 30.36 -4.07 21.90
CA ARG A 1155 31.22 -2.91 21.82
C ARG A 1155 30.52 -1.71 22.45
N TRP A 1156 31.19 -1.10 23.41
CA TRP A 1156 30.72 0.08 24.12
C TRP A 1156 30.94 1.34 23.26
N ASN A 1157 29.85 2.03 22.88
CA ASN A 1157 29.91 3.32 22.19
C ASN A 1157 29.94 4.45 23.23
N TRP A 1158 31.15 4.93 23.54
CA TRP A 1158 31.38 5.99 24.51
C TRP A 1158 31.20 7.37 23.88
N SER A 1159 30.46 8.25 24.54
CA SER A 1159 30.34 9.67 24.22
C SER A 1159 30.78 10.53 25.41
N LEU A 1160 31.09 11.80 25.17
CA LEU A 1160 31.51 12.77 26.19
C LEU A 1160 30.27 13.39 26.84
N LEU A 1161 30.21 13.48 28.16
CA LEU A 1161 29.16 14.21 28.86
C LEU A 1161 29.47 15.73 28.80
N PRO A 1162 28.50 16.61 28.49
CA PRO A 1162 28.71 18.06 28.51
C PRO A 1162 29.14 18.58 29.90
N MET A 1163 30.07 19.54 29.97
CA MET A 1163 30.58 20.08 31.25
C MET A 1163 29.51 20.78 32.10
N GLU A 1164 28.37 21.16 31.51
CA GLU A 1164 27.23 21.75 32.20
C GLU A 1164 26.39 20.73 32.98
N GLU A 1165 26.57 19.44 32.73
CA GLU A 1165 25.83 18.36 33.38
C GLU A 1165 26.52 17.81 34.65
N TYR A 1166 27.77 18.23 34.93
CA TYR A 1166 28.50 17.81 36.12
C TYR A 1166 29.50 18.84 36.66
N GLN A 1167 29.82 18.72 37.96
CA GLN A 1167 30.83 19.51 38.65
C GLN A 1167 31.87 18.60 39.30
N ILE A 1168 33.15 18.91 39.13
CA ILE A 1168 34.24 18.18 39.78
C ILE A 1168 34.79 19.03 40.94
N ASN A 1169 34.79 18.48 42.15
CA ASN A 1169 35.37 19.09 43.35
C ASN A 1169 36.25 18.07 44.08
N GLY A 1170 37.57 18.17 43.92
CA GLY A 1170 38.52 17.21 44.45
C GLY A 1170 38.31 15.81 43.88
N GLN A 1171 38.12 14.82 44.76
CA GLN A 1171 37.83 13.43 44.36
C GLN A 1171 36.35 13.20 44.03
N THR A 1172 35.51 14.24 44.09
CA THR A 1172 34.05 14.10 44.00
C THR A 1172 33.51 14.73 42.72
N ILE A 1173 32.60 14.04 42.04
CA ILE A 1173 31.91 14.45 40.83
C ILE A 1173 30.41 14.53 41.13
N THR A 1174 29.78 15.68 40.92
CA THR A 1174 28.36 15.93 41.19
C THR A 1174 27.61 16.15 39.89
N PHE A 1175 26.60 15.34 39.58
CA PHE A 1175 25.75 15.44 38.39
C PHE A 1175 24.42 16.12 38.73
N THR A 1176 23.90 16.97 37.83
CA THR A 1176 22.65 17.75 38.00
C THR A 1176 21.65 17.39 36.88
N PRO A 1177 20.39 17.00 37.13
CA PRO A 1177 19.54 16.43 36.06
C PRO A 1177 18.62 17.44 35.33
N ALA A 1178 18.42 17.19 34.03
CA ALA A 1178 17.14 17.23 33.30
C ALA A 1178 16.69 15.77 33.01
N PRO A 1179 15.39 15.45 32.79
CA PRO A 1179 14.87 14.08 32.88
C PRO A 1179 15.26 13.20 31.67
N ALA A 1180 16.48 12.69 31.67
CA ALA A 1180 16.94 11.55 30.84
C ALA A 1180 18.18 10.82 31.41
N VAL A 1181 18.73 11.24 32.55
CA VAL A 1181 20.03 10.74 33.07
C VAL A 1181 19.86 9.85 34.31
N LEU A 1182 18.92 8.91 34.30
CA LEU A 1182 18.74 7.95 35.41
C LEU A 1182 19.00 6.48 35.09
N PHE A 1183 19.47 6.18 33.87
CA PHE A 1183 20.05 4.87 33.55
C PHE A 1183 21.30 5.03 32.70
N ARG A 1184 22.41 5.54 33.25
CA ARG A 1184 23.69 5.57 32.49
C ARG A 1184 24.94 5.86 33.35
N LEU A 1185 25.01 5.33 34.57
CA LEU A 1185 26.25 5.28 35.36
C LEU A 1185 26.63 3.82 35.64
N TYR A 1186 27.47 3.24 34.79
CA TYR A 1186 28.17 1.99 35.08
C TYR A 1186 29.69 2.19 34.96
N SER A 1187 30.36 2.02 36.10
CA SER A 1187 31.79 1.94 36.41
C SER A 1187 32.78 2.76 35.57
N PHE A 1188 33.40 3.72 36.25
CA PHE A 1188 34.76 4.15 35.98
C PHE A 1188 35.74 2.99 36.22
N GLY A 1189 36.47 2.57 35.17
CA GLY A 1189 37.53 1.57 35.22
C GLY A 1189 37.03 0.12 35.28
N LYS A 1190 37.54 -0.73 34.38
CA LYS A 1190 37.28 -2.19 34.41
C LYS A 1190 37.67 -2.81 35.77
N PRO A 1191 36.90 -3.77 36.30
CA PRO A 1191 37.45 -4.95 36.95
C PRO A 1191 37.59 -6.07 35.92
N GLN A 1192 38.73 -6.76 35.95
CA GLN A 1192 38.76 -8.14 35.48
C GLN A 1192 37.77 -8.97 36.31
N GLY A 1193 36.89 -9.72 35.64
CA GLY A 1193 36.16 -10.85 36.20
C GLY A 1193 35.23 -10.57 37.38
N GLN A 1194 33.98 -10.21 37.09
CA GLN A 1194 32.78 -10.99 37.41
C GLN A 1194 31.59 -10.44 36.64
#